data_AF-A0A9D1Z610-F1
#
_entry.id   AF-A0A9D1Z610-F1
#
_cell.length_a   1.000
_cell.length_b   1.000
_cell.length_c   1.000
_cell.angle_alpha   90.00
_cell.angle_beta   90.00
_cell.angle_gamma   90.00
#
_symmetry.space_group_name_H-M   'P 1'
#
loop_
_entity.id
_entity.type
_entity.pdbx_description
1 polymer ?
#
loop_
_entity_poly.entity_id
_entity_poly.type
_entity_poly.pdbx_seq_one_letter_code
_entity_poly.pdbx_strand_id
1 'polypeptide(L)'
;MKKKVLSLVLTAAMVMGLAAPALAAEGSETGKIVILHTNDVHCGIDPVTDEASGAVTNVGYAGVAAYKGEMEAQYGAENVTLVDAGDAIQGGPIGTLSKGSYIVDIMNEVGYDLAIPGNHEFDYGMENFLTLAKEQAAYTYLCCNFTDLEGNPVLDAYQVVDYGDVRVGYVGIDTPESFTKSTPTYFQDGNGNYIYSFSQGNEGADLYAAVQKAVDAAVAEGADYVVALGHLGNEGSTDVWTSKSVIANTTGIDVFIDGHSHESYDETVQNKDGEDVVLAQTGTKLANIGKVVIDTATGDITAELVSGYEKQDETVAAYVAQVNAEFAGVLQEVVAKSDVDLTTLDPATGERAVRNAETNLGDLCADAYRVLLGADVAFVNGGGVRADIAAGDITYEDIINVHPFGNEACLVETTGQDILDALEMGARLYPEENGGFLQVSGLSYTIDASVPSSVVLSDEGEFVKVDGAYRVKDVLVGGEPLDVSKTYTLASHNYMLKSGGDGFVMFKDDTLLQDSVMIDNQVLINYIVDELGGVVSADYADPKGQGRITIVNADQAAENPEEPAETEEPAETTVWADLDPSAWYAEAVNYVINNGIMGSTSTEANLFNPTGTVTRAEIYQIIYNMEGRPEEGIPVILPQEDGWYADAIRWAAAKDIYLFNIKPDTDAFDPSQVINRAYVAAILADYAQLKGLAADTTKAAPNLGDLTGELKDGMEFCYYVGILSGDENGNLNPYGQLTRVELAQIVMNLNQLLAAAETDAETAAEVTYTAETVSIEANGRTIPAIVTLPAGEGPFPAVVLNHGHGGSKDENTGFGGIAAAQADAA
;
A
#
# COMPACT_ATOMS: atom_id res chain seq x y z
N MET A 1 -13.50 70.72 60.33
CA MET A 1 -14.43 70.51 59.20
C MET A 1 -13.73 70.28 57.85
N LYS A 2 -12.63 70.98 57.50
CA LYS A 2 -12.00 70.89 56.17
C LYS A 2 -11.43 69.51 55.77
N LYS A 3 -10.85 68.72 56.69
CA LYS A 3 -10.31 67.38 56.36
C LYS A 3 -11.37 66.30 56.14
N LYS A 4 -12.51 66.38 56.85
CA LYS A 4 -13.61 65.40 56.70
C LYS A 4 -14.40 65.61 55.40
N VAL A 5 -14.55 66.86 54.95
CA VAL A 5 -15.19 67.18 53.66
C VAL A 5 -14.29 66.75 52.49
N LEU A 6 -12.98 66.93 52.60
CA LEU A 6 -12.05 66.50 51.55
C LEU A 6 -12.00 64.96 51.40
N SER A 7 -12.03 64.22 52.52
CA SER A 7 -12.15 62.75 52.46
C SER A 7 -13.48 62.32 51.83
N LEU A 8 -14.61 62.94 52.17
CA LEU A 8 -15.90 62.60 51.57
C LEU A 8 -15.96 62.89 50.06
N VAL A 9 -15.32 63.96 49.59
CA VAL A 9 -15.23 64.29 48.15
C VAL A 9 -14.30 63.31 47.41
N LEU A 10 -13.18 62.91 48.00
CA LEU A 10 -12.30 61.89 47.42
C LEU A 10 -12.94 60.49 47.38
N THR A 11 -13.70 60.12 48.42
CA THR A 11 -14.42 58.84 48.43
C THR A 11 -15.57 58.84 47.44
N ALA A 12 -16.30 59.96 47.27
CA ALA A 12 -17.33 60.09 46.24
C ALA A 12 -16.75 60.08 44.81
N ALA A 13 -15.57 60.67 44.60
CA ALA A 13 -14.86 60.61 43.31
C ALA A 13 -14.30 59.22 42.99
N MET A 14 -13.81 58.48 44.00
CA MET A 14 -13.38 57.08 43.82
C MET A 14 -14.56 56.13 43.59
N VAL A 15 -15.70 56.35 44.25
CA VAL A 15 -16.92 55.54 44.02
C VAL A 15 -17.56 55.85 42.66
N MET A 16 -17.49 57.09 42.17
CA MET A 16 -17.90 57.43 40.79
C MET A 16 -16.90 56.97 39.73
N GLY A 17 -15.60 56.84 40.06
CA GLY A 17 -14.59 56.25 39.17
C GLY A 17 -14.65 54.73 39.05
N LEU A 18 -15.14 54.04 40.10
CA LEU A 18 -15.32 52.58 40.12
C LEU A 18 -16.67 52.12 39.54
N ALA A 19 -17.61 53.03 39.31
CA ALA A 19 -18.88 52.73 38.63
C ALA A 19 -18.83 52.96 37.10
N ALA A 20 -17.69 53.41 36.57
CA ALA A 20 -17.52 53.76 35.16
C ALA A 20 -17.06 52.63 34.20
N PRO A 21 -16.63 51.42 34.64
CA PRO A 21 -16.51 50.29 33.71
C PRO A 21 -17.77 49.40 33.65
N ALA A 22 -18.75 49.58 34.54
CA ALA A 22 -19.92 48.70 34.64
C ALA A 22 -21.11 49.12 33.75
N LEU A 23 -20.90 50.08 32.85
CA LEU A 23 -21.89 50.60 31.89
C LEU A 23 -21.30 50.82 30.49
N ALA A 24 -20.16 50.20 30.17
CA ALA A 24 -19.94 49.81 28.79
C ALA A 24 -20.80 48.56 28.57
N ALA A 25 -22.07 48.77 28.21
CA ALA A 25 -22.65 47.82 27.30
C ALA A 25 -21.68 47.81 26.11
N GLU A 26 -21.02 46.69 25.86
CA GLU A 26 -20.36 46.42 24.59
C GLU A 26 -21.45 46.63 23.54
N GLY A 27 -21.49 47.85 23.00
CA GLY A 27 -22.40 48.17 21.92
C GLY A 27 -21.91 47.38 20.73
N SER A 28 -22.82 46.64 20.09
CA SER A 28 -22.57 45.98 18.82
C SER A 28 -21.78 46.94 17.90
N GLU A 29 -20.66 46.47 17.36
CA GLU A 29 -19.91 47.21 16.34
C GLU A 29 -20.72 47.18 15.04
N THR A 30 -21.63 48.14 14.89
CA THR A 30 -22.50 48.25 13.72
C THR A 30 -21.69 48.61 12.46
N GLY A 31 -22.07 48.04 11.31
CA GLY A 31 -21.44 48.37 10.02
C GLY A 31 -20.27 47.47 9.65
N LYS A 32 -20.20 46.27 10.22
CA LYS A 32 -19.21 45.24 9.87
C LYS A 32 -19.90 43.93 9.59
N ILE A 33 -19.47 43.25 8.53
CA ILE A 33 -19.85 41.88 8.21
C ILE A 33 -18.67 40.98 8.58
N VAL A 34 -18.94 39.89 9.29
CA VAL A 34 -17.93 38.92 9.73
C VAL A 34 -18.19 37.59 9.05
N ILE A 35 -17.18 37.09 8.35
CA ILE A 35 -17.20 35.77 7.73
C ILE A 35 -16.19 34.93 8.48
N LEU A 36 -16.70 33.95 9.21
CA LEU A 36 -15.88 32.92 9.84
C LEU A 36 -15.73 31.78 8.86
N HIS A 37 -14.54 31.20 8.78
CA HIS A 37 -14.31 30.08 7.88
C HIS A 37 -13.39 29.00 8.44
N THR A 38 -13.61 27.81 7.93
CA THR A 38 -12.80 26.61 8.12
C THR A 38 -12.53 25.96 6.76
N ASN A 39 -11.51 25.11 6.70
CA ASN A 39 -11.18 24.28 5.55
C ASN A 39 -10.39 23.06 6.06
N ASP A 40 -10.44 21.95 5.33
CA ASP A 40 -9.59 20.77 5.57
C ASP A 40 -9.67 20.30 7.02
N VAL A 41 -10.87 20.31 7.61
CA VAL A 41 -11.08 19.91 9.01
C VAL A 41 -10.70 18.45 9.21
N HIS A 42 -10.85 17.64 8.17
CA HIS A 42 -10.40 16.27 8.12
C HIS A 42 -10.81 15.41 9.33
N CYS A 43 -12.09 15.49 9.73
CA CYS A 43 -12.62 14.85 10.95
C CYS A 43 -11.98 15.28 12.29
N GLY A 44 -11.22 16.37 12.33
CA GLY A 44 -10.61 16.94 13.53
C GLY A 44 -11.61 17.60 14.50
N ILE A 45 -12.62 16.84 14.94
CA ILE A 45 -13.81 17.37 15.63
C ILE A 45 -13.58 17.78 17.08
N ASP A 46 -12.60 17.14 17.73
CA ASP A 46 -12.28 17.34 19.14
C ASP A 46 -11.17 18.37 19.34
N PRO A 47 -11.23 19.16 20.42
CA PRO A 47 -10.16 20.06 20.78
C PRO A 47 -8.89 19.27 21.18
N VAL A 48 -7.74 19.67 20.68
CA VAL A 48 -6.44 19.09 21.05
C VAL A 48 -5.60 20.14 21.74
N THR A 49 -5.02 19.78 22.88
CA THR A 49 -4.07 20.60 23.63
C THR A 49 -2.74 19.87 23.74
N ASP A 50 -1.66 20.52 23.33
CA ASP A 50 -0.32 19.99 23.52
C ASP A 50 0.02 19.91 25.01
N GLU A 51 0.30 18.72 25.52
CA GLU A 51 0.50 18.50 26.96
C GLU A 51 1.73 19.22 27.52
N ALA A 52 2.76 19.44 26.68
CA ALA A 52 4.02 20.03 27.11
C ALA A 52 3.93 21.56 27.25
N SER A 53 3.30 22.23 26.29
CA SER A 53 3.15 23.68 26.23
C SER A 53 1.83 24.18 26.83
N GLY A 54 0.81 23.32 26.88
CA GLY A 54 -0.56 23.67 27.25
C GLY A 54 -1.30 24.46 26.16
N ALA A 55 -0.74 24.58 24.95
CA ALA A 55 -1.35 25.32 23.86
C ALA A 55 -2.42 24.47 23.16
N VAL A 56 -3.56 25.08 22.83
CA VAL A 56 -4.57 24.46 21.95
C VAL A 56 -4.02 24.43 20.52
N THR A 57 -3.88 23.23 19.97
CA THR A 57 -3.38 22.98 18.61
C THR A 57 -4.48 22.58 17.63
N ASN A 58 -5.66 22.21 18.13
CA ASN A 58 -6.90 22.05 17.37
C ASN A 58 -8.03 22.63 18.22
N VAL A 59 -8.80 23.56 17.68
CA VAL A 59 -9.88 24.25 18.41
C VAL A 59 -11.11 23.35 18.66
N GLY A 60 -11.32 22.36 17.81
CA GLY A 60 -12.51 21.50 17.77
C GLY A 60 -13.77 22.27 17.38
N TYR A 61 -14.81 21.54 16.96
CA TYR A 61 -16.07 22.15 16.52
C TYR A 61 -16.80 22.91 17.64
N ALA A 62 -16.66 22.46 18.89
CA ALA A 62 -17.17 23.21 20.05
C ALA A 62 -16.48 24.57 20.23
N GLY A 63 -15.19 24.66 19.87
CA GLY A 63 -14.45 25.92 19.87
C GLY A 63 -14.90 26.86 18.76
N VAL A 64 -15.13 26.33 17.56
CA VAL A 64 -15.72 27.07 16.43
C VAL A 64 -17.07 27.67 16.83
N ALA A 65 -17.96 26.87 17.41
CA ALA A 65 -19.27 27.33 17.86
C ALA A 65 -19.18 28.43 18.94
N ALA A 66 -18.26 28.29 19.90
CA ALA A 66 -18.03 29.33 20.91
C ALA A 66 -17.52 30.63 20.27
N TYR A 67 -16.58 30.55 19.33
CA TYR A 67 -16.06 31.74 18.67
C TYR A 67 -17.13 32.42 17.81
N LYS A 68 -17.95 31.63 17.10
CA LYS A 68 -19.12 32.13 16.37
C LYS A 68 -20.05 32.90 17.31
N GLY A 69 -20.43 32.32 18.45
CA GLY A 69 -21.27 32.98 19.43
C GLY A 69 -20.70 34.30 19.98
N GLU A 70 -19.37 34.39 20.12
CA GLU A 70 -18.69 35.64 20.50
C GLU A 70 -18.78 36.71 19.40
N MET A 71 -18.59 36.32 18.13
CA MET A 71 -18.73 37.25 17.02
C MET A 71 -20.19 37.68 16.85
N GLU A 72 -21.15 36.79 16.99
CA GLU A 72 -22.59 37.12 16.94
C GLU A 72 -22.98 38.09 18.06
N ALA A 73 -22.42 37.91 19.27
CA ALA A 73 -22.64 38.83 20.38
C ALA A 73 -22.01 40.22 20.13
N GLN A 74 -20.85 40.27 19.47
CA GLN A 74 -20.11 41.49 19.22
C GLN A 74 -20.63 42.29 18.00
N TYR A 75 -21.04 41.61 16.94
CA TYR A 75 -21.40 42.22 15.65
C TYR A 75 -22.89 42.11 15.31
N GLY A 76 -23.64 41.25 16.02
CA GLY A 76 -25.02 40.90 15.70
C GLY A 76 -25.06 39.63 14.86
N ALA A 77 -25.95 38.68 15.21
CA ALA A 77 -26.01 37.38 14.55
C ALA A 77 -26.35 37.47 13.06
N GLU A 78 -27.12 38.48 12.67
CA GLU A 78 -27.43 38.79 11.26
C GLU A 78 -26.23 39.30 10.45
N ASN A 79 -25.12 39.63 11.11
CA ASN A 79 -23.89 40.13 10.50
C ASN A 79 -22.75 39.12 10.50
N VAL A 80 -23.00 37.89 10.95
CA VAL A 80 -22.00 36.82 11.02
C VAL A 80 -22.43 35.67 10.12
N THR A 81 -21.50 35.13 9.35
CA THR A 81 -21.72 33.94 8.53
C THR A 81 -20.56 32.99 8.71
N LEU A 82 -20.85 31.71 8.95
CA LEU A 82 -19.87 30.66 9.10
C LEU A 82 -19.89 29.76 7.85
N VAL A 83 -18.73 29.63 7.20
CA VAL A 83 -18.57 28.86 5.97
C VAL A 83 -17.50 27.79 6.11
N ASP A 84 -17.62 26.71 5.37
CA ASP A 84 -16.57 25.70 5.23
C ASP A 84 -16.10 25.62 3.77
N ALA A 85 -14.77 25.56 3.57
CA ALA A 85 -14.14 25.53 2.26
C ALA A 85 -13.76 24.10 1.82
N GLY A 86 -14.43 23.06 2.31
CA GLY A 86 -14.27 21.68 1.83
C GLY A 86 -13.30 20.82 2.65
N ASP A 87 -13.31 19.52 2.37
CA ASP A 87 -12.57 18.43 3.03
C ASP A 87 -12.83 18.33 4.54
N ALA A 88 -14.11 18.36 4.91
CA ALA A 88 -14.54 18.21 6.29
C ALA A 88 -14.73 16.73 6.68
N ILE A 89 -15.29 15.93 5.78
CA ILE A 89 -15.98 14.66 6.14
C ILE A 89 -15.11 13.40 6.12
N GLN A 90 -13.89 13.50 5.60
CA GLN A 90 -12.89 12.44 5.58
C GLN A 90 -11.71 12.83 6.46
N GLY A 91 -10.83 11.93 6.86
CA GLY A 91 -9.55 12.25 7.51
C GLY A 91 -9.39 11.63 8.90
N GLY A 92 -10.48 11.04 9.41
CA GLY A 92 -10.45 10.20 10.58
C GLY A 92 -11.51 9.09 10.51
N PRO A 93 -11.37 8.06 11.36
CA PRO A 93 -12.28 6.93 11.39
C PRO A 93 -13.76 7.29 11.46
N ILE A 94 -14.10 8.34 12.21
CA ILE A 94 -15.47 8.82 12.34
C ILE A 94 -16.11 9.20 11.00
N GLY A 95 -15.34 9.82 10.09
CA GLY A 95 -15.79 10.11 8.74
C GLY A 95 -16.01 8.84 7.95
N THR A 96 -15.04 7.94 7.96
CA THR A 96 -15.07 6.68 7.21
C THR A 96 -16.26 5.79 7.58
N LEU A 97 -16.50 5.56 8.87
CA LEU A 97 -17.53 4.60 9.31
C LEU A 97 -18.94 5.17 9.15
N SER A 98 -19.07 6.47 9.36
CA SER A 98 -20.33 7.18 9.17
C SER A 98 -20.57 7.58 7.71
N LYS A 99 -19.60 7.32 6.81
CA LYS A 99 -19.56 7.84 5.45
C LYS A 99 -19.79 9.35 5.39
N GLY A 100 -19.22 10.08 6.35
CA GLY A 100 -19.30 11.53 6.51
C GLY A 100 -20.52 12.05 7.28
N SER A 101 -21.55 11.24 7.51
CA SER A 101 -22.82 11.71 8.08
C SER A 101 -22.67 12.32 9.48
N TYR A 102 -21.82 11.77 10.34
CA TYR A 102 -21.59 12.32 11.68
C TYR A 102 -20.91 13.69 11.66
N ILE A 103 -20.03 13.94 10.68
CA ILE A 103 -19.40 15.26 10.54
C ILE A 103 -20.41 16.29 10.08
N VAL A 104 -21.27 15.94 9.10
CA VAL A 104 -22.37 16.81 8.65
C VAL A 104 -23.31 17.15 9.81
N ASP A 105 -23.64 16.18 10.65
CA ASP A 105 -24.47 16.39 11.83
C ASP A 105 -23.81 17.30 12.89
N ILE A 106 -22.50 17.17 13.10
CA ILE A 106 -21.75 18.07 13.98
C ILE A 106 -21.75 19.49 13.41
N MET A 107 -21.50 19.65 12.10
CA MET A 107 -21.56 20.97 11.44
C MET A 107 -22.96 21.59 11.51
N ASN A 108 -24.02 20.77 11.43
CA ASN A 108 -25.39 21.22 11.66
C ASN A 108 -25.57 21.79 13.07
N GLU A 109 -25.04 21.11 14.09
CA GLU A 109 -25.14 21.54 15.49
C GLU A 109 -24.29 22.80 15.78
N VAL A 110 -23.13 22.93 15.13
CA VAL A 110 -22.32 24.17 15.16
C VAL A 110 -23.05 25.35 14.51
N GLY A 111 -23.89 25.05 13.52
CA GLY A 111 -24.65 26.03 12.76
C GLY A 111 -23.83 26.70 11.66
N TYR A 112 -23.20 25.90 10.81
CA TYR A 112 -22.67 26.40 9.52
C TYR A 112 -23.81 26.97 8.67
N ASP A 113 -23.50 27.95 7.82
CA ASP A 113 -24.46 28.58 6.92
C ASP A 113 -24.26 28.11 5.47
N LEU A 114 -23.00 28.02 5.03
CA LEU A 114 -22.61 27.59 3.67
C LEU A 114 -21.42 26.62 3.75
N ALA A 115 -21.29 25.78 2.73
CA ALA A 115 -20.10 24.98 2.49
C ALA A 115 -19.86 24.80 0.99
N ILE A 116 -18.70 24.29 0.63
CA ILE A 116 -18.41 23.77 -0.72
C ILE A 116 -17.87 22.34 -0.58
N PRO A 117 -17.99 21.50 -1.62
CA PRO A 117 -17.20 20.28 -1.66
C PRO A 117 -15.74 20.59 -1.98
N GLY A 118 -14.84 19.93 -1.28
CA GLY A 118 -13.50 19.58 -1.72
C GLY A 118 -13.45 18.16 -2.29
N ASN A 119 -12.26 17.69 -2.65
CA ASN A 119 -12.11 16.37 -3.26
C ASN A 119 -12.57 15.24 -2.33
N HIS A 120 -12.37 15.36 -1.02
CA HIS A 120 -12.68 14.28 -0.09
C HIS A 120 -14.17 14.19 0.28
N GLU A 121 -15.00 15.16 -0.10
CA GLU A 121 -16.46 15.02 0.01
C GLU A 121 -17.01 13.87 -0.86
N PHE A 122 -16.28 13.46 -1.90
CA PHE A 122 -16.68 12.39 -2.83
C PHE A 122 -16.19 10.99 -2.46
N ASP A 123 -15.34 10.86 -1.43
CA ASP A 123 -14.65 9.60 -1.07
C ASP A 123 -15.59 8.45 -0.70
N TYR A 124 -16.82 8.75 -0.30
CA TYR A 124 -17.82 7.74 0.06
C TYR A 124 -18.85 7.51 -1.05
N GLY A 125 -18.56 8.00 -2.26
CA GLY A 125 -19.39 7.85 -3.44
C GLY A 125 -20.31 9.05 -3.70
N MET A 126 -20.54 9.34 -4.98
CA MET A 126 -21.33 10.48 -5.44
C MET A 126 -22.78 10.48 -4.91
N GLU A 127 -23.44 9.31 -4.88
CA GLU A 127 -24.81 9.21 -4.34
C GLU A 127 -24.85 9.56 -2.85
N ASN A 128 -23.87 9.11 -2.07
CA ASN A 128 -23.75 9.42 -0.66
C ASN A 128 -23.52 10.92 -0.46
N PHE A 129 -22.55 11.52 -1.16
CA PHE A 129 -22.31 12.96 -1.11
C PHE A 129 -23.58 13.77 -1.41
N LEU A 130 -24.28 13.45 -2.50
CA LEU A 130 -25.50 14.17 -2.87
C LEU A 130 -26.62 14.01 -1.84
N THR A 131 -26.70 12.86 -1.16
CA THR A 131 -27.64 12.63 -0.06
C THR A 131 -27.28 13.51 1.14
N LEU A 132 -26.01 13.52 1.54
CA LEU A 132 -25.53 14.38 2.62
C LEU A 132 -25.77 15.86 2.31
N ALA A 133 -25.34 16.32 1.14
CA ALA A 133 -25.40 17.72 0.74
C ALA A 133 -26.83 18.24 0.54
N LYS A 134 -27.77 17.40 0.06
CA LYS A 134 -29.13 17.84 -0.30
C LYS A 134 -30.20 17.48 0.72
N GLU A 135 -29.96 16.47 1.55
CA GLU A 135 -30.99 15.93 2.46
C GLU A 135 -30.61 16.03 3.95
N GLN A 136 -29.32 16.05 4.29
CA GLN A 136 -28.87 16.03 5.68
C GLN A 136 -28.23 17.35 6.15
N ALA A 137 -27.43 18.01 5.32
CA ALA A 137 -26.83 19.30 5.64
C ALA A 137 -27.92 20.36 5.86
N ALA A 138 -27.84 21.07 6.99
CA ALA A 138 -28.68 22.22 7.31
C ALA A 138 -28.15 23.52 6.69
N TYR A 139 -26.91 23.48 6.19
CA TYR A 139 -26.24 24.52 5.42
C TYR A 139 -26.29 24.23 3.92
N THR A 140 -26.02 25.24 3.10
CA THR A 140 -26.10 25.09 1.63
C THR A 140 -24.72 24.80 1.04
N TYR A 141 -24.60 23.69 0.31
CA TYR A 141 -23.43 23.40 -0.51
C TYR A 141 -23.47 24.16 -1.83
N LEU A 142 -22.40 24.88 -2.15
CA LEU A 142 -22.23 25.65 -3.38
C LEU A 142 -21.08 25.10 -4.23
N CYS A 143 -21.27 25.03 -5.55
CA CYS A 143 -20.17 24.74 -6.47
C CYS A 143 -20.52 25.16 -7.91
N CYS A 144 -19.81 26.14 -8.46
CA CYS A 144 -20.11 26.71 -9.77
C CYS A 144 -19.58 25.89 -10.94
N ASN A 145 -18.53 25.10 -10.72
CA ASN A 145 -17.84 24.34 -11.75
C ASN A 145 -18.21 22.85 -11.75
N PHE A 146 -19.01 22.38 -10.78
CA PHE A 146 -19.50 21.00 -10.72
C PHE A 146 -20.82 20.82 -11.50
N THR A 147 -20.71 20.22 -12.68
CA THR A 147 -21.83 20.05 -13.62
C THR A 147 -21.94 18.61 -14.14
N ASP A 148 -23.10 18.26 -14.69
CA ASP A 148 -23.17 17.14 -15.64
C ASP A 148 -22.47 17.52 -16.98
N LEU A 149 -22.38 16.56 -17.90
CA LEU A 149 -21.74 16.79 -19.21
C LEU A 149 -22.55 17.71 -20.14
N GLU A 150 -23.84 17.90 -19.88
CA GLU A 150 -24.67 18.88 -20.57
C GLU A 150 -24.49 20.31 -20.04
N GLY A 151 -23.71 20.48 -18.96
CA GLY A 151 -23.44 21.76 -18.31
C GLY A 151 -24.54 22.20 -17.36
N ASN A 152 -25.43 21.29 -16.93
CA ASN A 152 -26.39 21.58 -15.88
C ASN A 152 -25.68 21.53 -14.51
N PRO A 153 -25.94 22.52 -13.62
CA PRO A 153 -25.33 22.54 -12.29
C PRO A 153 -25.82 21.37 -11.44
N VAL A 154 -24.90 20.74 -10.70
CA VAL A 154 -25.24 19.68 -9.72
C VAL A 154 -25.60 20.28 -8.37
N LEU A 155 -24.95 21.38 -8.00
CA LEU A 155 -25.17 22.23 -6.83
C LEU A 155 -25.40 23.68 -7.29
N ASP A 156 -25.96 24.52 -6.43
CA ASP A 156 -26.10 25.94 -6.75
C ASP A 156 -24.72 26.59 -6.87
N ALA A 157 -24.53 27.43 -7.89
CA ALA A 157 -23.22 28.02 -8.17
C ALA A 157 -22.80 29.09 -7.15
N TYR A 158 -23.79 29.84 -6.66
CA TYR A 158 -23.60 30.94 -5.74
C TYR A 158 -24.88 31.20 -4.91
N GLN A 159 -24.74 31.94 -3.81
CA GLN A 159 -25.85 32.47 -3.03
C GLN A 159 -25.58 33.92 -2.62
N VAL A 160 -26.58 34.79 -2.75
CA VAL A 160 -26.50 36.19 -2.28
C VAL A 160 -27.19 36.31 -0.93
N VAL A 161 -26.47 36.80 0.09
CA VAL A 161 -26.94 36.97 1.46
C VAL A 161 -27.04 38.46 1.80
N ASP A 162 -28.12 38.84 2.47
CA ASP A 162 -28.40 40.23 2.86
C ASP A 162 -27.89 40.52 4.29
N TYR A 163 -27.03 41.54 4.43
CA TYR A 163 -26.51 42.07 5.68
C TYR A 163 -27.02 43.50 5.87
N GLY A 164 -28.29 43.62 6.25
CA GLY A 164 -28.99 44.89 6.26
C GLY A 164 -29.20 45.42 4.83
N ASP A 165 -28.53 46.51 4.47
CA ASP A 165 -28.61 47.13 3.14
C ASP A 165 -27.46 46.69 2.21
N VAL A 166 -26.48 45.93 2.72
CA VAL A 166 -25.33 45.41 1.94
C VAL A 166 -25.59 43.96 1.58
N ARG A 167 -25.25 43.54 0.37
CA ARG A 167 -25.43 42.16 -0.11
C ARG A 167 -24.08 41.54 -0.45
N VAL A 168 -23.84 40.31 0.00
CA VAL A 168 -22.61 39.57 -0.31
C VAL A 168 -22.96 38.33 -1.12
N GLY A 169 -22.30 38.15 -2.26
CA GLY A 169 -22.40 36.94 -3.08
C GLY A 169 -21.33 35.93 -2.70
N TYR A 170 -21.73 34.73 -2.30
CA TYR A 170 -20.82 33.62 -2.04
C TYR A 170 -20.79 32.69 -3.25
N VAL A 171 -19.63 32.44 -3.85
CA VAL A 171 -19.45 31.61 -5.05
C VAL A 171 -18.62 30.38 -4.68
N GLY A 172 -19.15 29.16 -4.88
CA GLY A 172 -18.43 27.93 -4.54
C GLY A 172 -17.58 27.40 -5.69
N ILE A 173 -16.41 26.82 -5.39
CA ILE A 173 -15.45 26.31 -6.39
C ILE A 173 -14.75 25.07 -5.85
N ASP A 174 -14.79 23.98 -6.60
CA ASP A 174 -14.11 22.72 -6.27
C ASP A 174 -12.93 22.48 -7.22
N THR A 175 -11.90 21.78 -6.77
CA THR A 175 -10.73 21.47 -7.59
C THR A 175 -11.08 20.50 -8.73
N PRO A 176 -10.65 20.78 -9.98
CA PRO A 176 -10.67 19.79 -11.04
C PRO A 176 -9.92 18.50 -10.73
N GLU A 177 -9.00 18.53 -9.76
CA GLU A 177 -8.26 17.36 -9.30
C GLU A 177 -9.12 16.35 -8.52
N SER A 178 -10.37 16.69 -8.18
CA SER A 178 -11.31 15.78 -7.51
C SER A 178 -11.50 14.45 -8.24
N PHE A 179 -11.33 14.41 -9.57
CA PHE A 179 -11.32 13.15 -10.32
C PHE A 179 -10.19 12.20 -9.92
N THR A 180 -9.02 12.71 -9.52
CA THR A 180 -7.81 11.92 -9.23
C THR A 180 -7.39 11.93 -7.76
N LYS A 181 -7.87 12.89 -6.97
CA LYS A 181 -7.60 13.01 -5.52
C LYS A 181 -8.68 12.33 -4.67
N SER A 182 -9.85 12.07 -5.26
CA SER A 182 -10.82 11.10 -4.76
C SER A 182 -10.79 9.83 -5.60
N THR A 183 -11.89 9.08 -5.67
CA THR A 183 -11.99 7.84 -6.46
C THR A 183 -12.62 8.08 -7.83
N PRO A 184 -11.89 7.90 -8.95
CA PRO A 184 -12.37 8.20 -10.31
C PRO A 184 -13.70 7.52 -10.68
N THR A 185 -13.91 6.28 -10.23
CA THR A 185 -15.09 5.48 -10.57
C THR A 185 -16.39 6.08 -10.04
N TYR A 186 -16.34 6.90 -8.98
CA TYR A 186 -17.52 7.57 -8.43
C TYR A 186 -18.04 8.70 -9.32
N PHE A 187 -17.23 9.14 -10.29
CA PHE A 187 -17.62 10.14 -11.28
C PHE A 187 -17.98 9.53 -12.64
N GLN A 188 -18.04 8.21 -12.74
CA GLN A 188 -18.23 7.46 -13.99
C GLN A 188 -19.53 6.67 -14.02
N ASP A 189 -20.02 6.37 -15.23
CA ASP A 189 -21.08 5.38 -15.45
C ASP A 189 -20.55 3.94 -15.34
N GLY A 190 -21.44 2.95 -15.40
CA GLY A 190 -21.07 1.53 -15.36
C GLY A 190 -20.23 1.04 -16.55
N ASN A 191 -19.93 1.89 -17.53
CA ASN A 191 -19.03 1.61 -18.66
C ASN A 191 -17.69 2.35 -18.53
N GLY A 192 -17.43 3.06 -17.42
CA GLY A 192 -16.20 3.82 -17.17
C GLY A 192 -16.16 5.20 -17.86
N ASN A 193 -17.28 5.72 -18.37
CA ASN A 193 -17.31 7.08 -18.93
C ASN A 193 -17.58 8.08 -17.82
N TYR A 194 -16.77 9.14 -17.71
CA TYR A 194 -17.08 10.26 -16.82
C TYR A 194 -18.44 10.87 -17.19
N ILE A 195 -19.25 11.18 -16.17
CA ILE A 195 -20.59 11.78 -16.32
C ILE A 195 -20.70 13.16 -15.68
N TYR A 196 -19.63 13.62 -15.03
CA TYR A 196 -19.51 14.94 -14.43
C TYR A 196 -18.34 15.72 -15.01
N SER A 197 -18.34 17.03 -14.78
CA SER A 197 -17.29 17.97 -15.14
C SER A 197 -17.02 18.89 -13.94
N PHE A 198 -15.74 19.22 -13.75
CA PHE A 198 -15.28 20.29 -12.86
C PHE A 198 -14.71 21.48 -13.64
N SER A 199 -15.04 21.57 -14.93
CA SER A 199 -14.50 22.57 -15.86
C SER A 199 -12.97 22.46 -15.99
N GLN A 200 -12.45 21.24 -15.99
CA GLN A 200 -11.03 20.88 -16.01
C GLN A 200 -10.31 21.19 -17.35
N GLY A 201 -11.03 21.59 -18.38
CA GLY A 201 -10.50 21.71 -19.75
C GLY A 201 -9.69 22.97 -20.04
N ASN A 202 -9.09 22.99 -21.24
CA ASN A 202 -8.50 24.16 -21.87
C ASN A 202 -7.45 24.90 -21.01
N GLU A 203 -6.55 24.16 -20.35
CA GLU A 203 -5.46 24.74 -19.53
C GLU A 203 -6.01 25.70 -18.44
N GLY A 204 -7.11 25.30 -17.78
CA GLY A 204 -7.77 26.08 -16.74
C GLY A 204 -8.76 27.14 -17.24
N ALA A 205 -8.77 27.45 -18.54
CA ALA A 205 -9.66 28.48 -19.08
C ALA A 205 -11.16 28.17 -18.88
N ASP A 206 -11.54 26.89 -18.86
CA ASP A 206 -12.93 26.49 -18.61
C ASP A 206 -13.34 26.76 -17.16
N LEU A 207 -12.46 26.46 -16.19
CA LEU A 207 -12.66 26.78 -14.77
C LEU A 207 -12.80 28.29 -14.58
N TYR A 208 -11.88 29.09 -15.13
CA TYR A 208 -11.93 30.55 -15.00
C TYR A 208 -13.22 31.12 -15.60
N ALA A 209 -13.70 30.55 -16.71
CA ALA A 209 -14.96 30.97 -17.33
C ALA A 209 -16.19 30.59 -16.48
N ALA A 210 -16.18 29.43 -15.82
CA ALA A 210 -17.24 29.01 -14.90
C ALA A 210 -17.30 29.94 -13.68
N VAL A 211 -16.14 30.21 -13.05
CA VAL A 211 -16.02 31.13 -11.91
C VAL A 211 -16.45 32.54 -12.30
N GLN A 212 -15.92 33.11 -13.39
CA GLN A 212 -16.30 34.45 -13.84
C GLN A 212 -17.81 34.56 -14.09
N LYS A 213 -18.42 33.54 -14.70
CA LYS A 213 -19.87 33.52 -14.95
C LYS A 213 -20.68 33.56 -13.65
N ALA A 214 -20.24 32.85 -12.61
CA ALA A 214 -20.91 32.85 -11.31
C ALA A 214 -20.73 34.18 -10.57
N VAL A 215 -19.52 34.75 -10.59
CA VAL A 215 -19.22 36.09 -10.05
C VAL A 215 -20.08 37.15 -10.73
N ASP A 216 -20.12 37.17 -12.07
CA ASP A 216 -20.93 38.10 -12.85
C ASP A 216 -22.43 37.96 -12.52
N ALA A 217 -22.90 36.74 -12.28
CA ALA A 217 -24.30 36.48 -11.90
C ALA A 217 -24.62 36.99 -10.50
N ALA A 218 -23.74 36.78 -9.52
CA ALA A 218 -23.90 37.32 -8.16
C ALA A 218 -23.93 38.86 -8.17
N VAL A 219 -23.02 39.51 -8.91
CA VAL A 219 -23.01 40.97 -9.08
C VAL A 219 -24.26 41.46 -9.79
N ALA A 220 -24.71 40.77 -10.85
CA ALA A 220 -25.93 41.12 -11.57
C ALA A 220 -27.19 40.96 -10.71
N GLU A 221 -27.17 40.04 -9.74
CA GLU A 221 -28.20 39.90 -8.73
C GLU A 221 -28.15 40.98 -7.64
N GLY A 222 -27.06 41.74 -7.59
CA GLY A 222 -26.89 42.92 -6.75
C GLY A 222 -25.98 42.72 -5.55
N ALA A 223 -25.05 41.76 -5.60
CA ALA A 223 -23.97 41.68 -4.62
C ALA A 223 -23.09 42.95 -4.68
N ASP A 224 -22.85 43.55 -3.51
CA ASP A 224 -21.92 44.65 -3.33
C ASP A 224 -20.48 44.15 -3.15
N TYR A 225 -20.32 42.94 -2.58
CA TYR A 225 -19.07 42.21 -2.45
C TYR A 225 -19.23 40.76 -2.88
N VAL A 226 -18.18 40.15 -3.41
CA VAL A 226 -18.14 38.73 -3.77
C VAL A 226 -17.05 37.99 -3.01
N VAL A 227 -17.46 36.91 -2.35
CA VAL A 227 -16.61 35.99 -1.60
C VAL A 227 -16.58 34.67 -2.35
N ALA A 228 -15.44 34.34 -2.97
CA ALA A 228 -15.21 33.02 -3.52
C ALA A 228 -14.83 32.06 -2.38
N LEU A 229 -15.55 30.95 -2.28
CA LEU A 229 -15.23 29.80 -1.44
C LEU A 229 -14.62 28.75 -2.36
N GLY A 230 -13.32 28.52 -2.26
CA GLY A 230 -12.59 27.58 -3.11
C GLY A 230 -11.97 26.46 -2.31
N HIS A 231 -11.89 25.29 -2.94
CA HIS A 231 -11.10 24.16 -2.49
C HIS A 231 -10.06 23.85 -3.57
N LEU A 232 -9.11 24.78 -3.79
CA LEU A 232 -8.21 24.76 -4.96
C LEU A 232 -6.74 24.60 -4.61
N GLY A 233 -6.34 25.14 -3.46
CA GLY A 233 -4.96 25.12 -2.97
C GLY A 233 -3.98 25.94 -3.82
N ASN A 234 -2.74 26.05 -3.34
CA ASN A 234 -1.63 26.59 -4.13
C ASN A 234 -0.43 25.64 -4.15
N GLU A 235 0.08 25.23 -2.98
CA GLU A 235 1.18 24.28 -2.91
C GLU A 235 0.70 22.85 -3.24
N GLY A 236 1.43 22.15 -4.11
CA GLY A 236 1.11 20.76 -4.50
C GLY A 236 -0.07 20.59 -5.46
N SER A 237 -0.75 21.69 -5.80
CA SER A 237 -1.88 21.71 -6.75
C SER A 237 -1.41 22.02 -8.17
N THR A 238 -2.13 21.54 -9.18
CA THR A 238 -1.85 21.88 -10.58
C THR A 238 -1.94 23.39 -10.80
N ASP A 239 -0.84 24.02 -11.27
CA ASP A 239 -0.69 25.48 -11.41
C ASP A 239 -1.92 26.21 -11.96
N VAL A 240 -2.54 25.68 -13.03
CA VAL A 240 -3.69 26.31 -13.69
C VAL A 240 -4.99 26.24 -12.88
N TRP A 241 -5.06 25.43 -11.84
CA TRP A 241 -6.25 25.23 -11.02
C TRP A 241 -6.11 25.83 -9.61
N THR A 242 -4.95 26.42 -9.27
CA THR A 242 -4.75 27.09 -7.98
C THR A 242 -5.66 28.29 -7.77
N SER A 243 -5.93 28.64 -6.52
CA SER A 243 -6.69 29.86 -6.17
C SER A 243 -6.02 31.12 -6.71
N LYS A 244 -4.68 31.23 -6.65
CA LYS A 244 -3.93 32.34 -7.25
C LYS A 244 -4.13 32.44 -8.75
N SER A 245 -4.16 31.31 -9.47
CA SER A 245 -4.45 31.30 -10.90
C SER A 245 -5.88 31.71 -11.24
N VAL A 246 -6.86 31.25 -10.46
CA VAL A 246 -8.26 31.69 -10.63
C VAL A 246 -8.38 33.20 -10.41
N ILE A 247 -7.82 33.73 -9.33
CA ILE A 247 -7.84 35.17 -9.04
C ILE A 247 -7.17 35.97 -10.16
N ALA A 248 -5.98 35.56 -10.61
CA ALA A 248 -5.24 36.25 -11.67
C ALA A 248 -5.96 36.24 -13.04
N ASN A 249 -6.92 35.35 -13.25
CA ASN A 249 -7.64 35.20 -14.51
C ASN A 249 -9.12 35.64 -14.46
N THR A 250 -9.61 36.05 -13.30
CA THR A 250 -10.98 36.55 -13.08
C THR A 250 -10.99 37.98 -12.53
N THR A 251 -12.16 38.59 -12.47
CA THR A 251 -12.42 39.95 -11.97
C THR A 251 -13.66 39.97 -11.09
N GLY A 252 -13.74 40.91 -10.14
CA GLY A 252 -14.92 41.12 -9.30
C GLY A 252 -15.03 40.23 -8.07
N ILE A 253 -13.99 39.46 -7.73
CA ILE A 253 -13.85 38.77 -6.44
C ILE A 253 -13.16 39.73 -5.47
N ASP A 254 -13.72 39.91 -4.27
CA ASP A 254 -13.13 40.75 -3.22
C ASP A 254 -12.36 39.90 -2.18
N VAL A 255 -12.90 38.71 -1.89
CA VAL A 255 -12.33 37.75 -0.94
C VAL A 255 -12.32 36.36 -1.56
N PHE A 256 -11.23 35.63 -1.37
CA PHE A 256 -11.09 34.22 -1.70
C PHE A 256 -10.70 33.45 -0.44
N ILE A 257 -11.61 32.59 0.04
CA ILE A 257 -11.38 31.66 1.14
C ILE A 257 -11.06 30.31 0.50
N ASP A 258 -9.88 29.77 0.76
CA ASP A 258 -9.34 28.57 0.10
C ASP A 258 -9.19 27.37 1.06
N GLY A 259 -8.85 26.20 0.49
CA GLY A 259 -8.53 24.93 1.18
C GLY A 259 -7.53 24.07 0.38
N HIS A 260 -7.62 22.73 0.49
CA HIS A 260 -6.88 21.69 -0.26
C HIS A 260 -5.41 21.53 0.10
N SER A 261 -4.65 22.63 0.08
CA SER A 261 -3.19 22.62 0.24
C SER A 261 -2.68 22.60 1.70
N HIS A 262 -3.60 22.71 2.67
CA HIS A 262 -3.35 22.76 4.12
C HIS A 262 -2.43 23.92 4.57
N GLU A 263 -2.30 24.96 3.74
CA GLU A 263 -1.52 26.15 4.05
C GLU A 263 -2.24 27.04 5.07
N SER A 264 -1.49 27.83 5.83
CA SER A 264 -2.04 28.83 6.76
C SER A 264 -1.57 30.22 6.37
N TYR A 265 -2.46 31.02 5.76
CA TYR A 265 -2.15 32.37 5.34
C TYR A 265 -3.37 33.29 5.39
N ASP A 266 -3.08 34.58 5.52
CA ASP A 266 -3.93 35.70 5.14
C ASP A 266 -3.06 36.68 4.35
N GLU A 267 -3.35 36.82 3.05
CA GLU A 267 -2.56 37.69 2.18
C GLU A 267 -3.43 38.47 1.19
N THR A 268 -2.82 39.40 0.49
CA THR A 268 -3.47 40.16 -0.57
C THR A 268 -2.76 39.88 -1.88
N VAL A 269 -3.52 39.42 -2.86
CA VAL A 269 -3.07 39.15 -4.23
C VAL A 269 -3.83 40.04 -5.20
N GLN A 270 -3.38 40.10 -6.45
CA GLN A 270 -4.02 40.95 -7.45
C GLN A 270 -4.78 40.11 -8.48
N ASN A 271 -6.02 40.52 -8.77
CA ASN A 271 -6.81 39.92 -9.82
C ASN A 271 -6.32 40.34 -11.22
N LYS A 272 -7.04 39.92 -12.27
CA LYS A 272 -6.71 40.21 -13.67
C LYS A 272 -6.60 41.71 -14.00
N ASP A 273 -7.38 42.55 -13.33
CA ASP A 273 -7.42 43.99 -13.54
C ASP A 273 -6.49 44.77 -12.59
N GLY A 274 -5.73 44.05 -11.74
CA GLY A 274 -4.82 44.64 -10.77
C GLY A 274 -5.52 45.18 -9.52
N GLU A 275 -6.73 44.70 -9.23
CA GLU A 275 -7.45 45.00 -7.99
C GLU A 275 -7.03 44.02 -6.90
N ASP A 276 -7.00 44.49 -5.66
CA ASP A 276 -6.60 43.70 -4.50
C ASP A 276 -7.72 42.70 -4.13
N VAL A 277 -7.34 41.45 -3.89
CA VAL A 277 -8.21 40.37 -3.41
C VAL A 277 -7.58 39.79 -2.15
N VAL A 278 -8.38 39.70 -1.07
CA VAL A 278 -7.94 39.05 0.17
C VAL A 278 -8.02 37.54 -0.03
N LEU A 279 -6.90 36.84 0.13
CA LEU A 279 -6.80 35.38 0.01
C LEU A 279 -6.46 34.78 1.38
N ALA A 280 -7.26 33.83 1.86
CA ALA A 280 -7.11 33.26 3.20
C ALA A 280 -7.30 31.73 3.23
N GLN A 281 -6.55 31.04 4.09
CA GLN A 281 -6.63 29.59 4.35
C GLN A 281 -6.22 29.30 5.80
N THR A 282 -6.86 28.33 6.45
CA THR A 282 -6.79 28.15 7.93
C THR A 282 -5.87 27.02 8.39
N GLY A 283 -5.11 26.40 7.48
CA GLY A 283 -4.39 25.16 7.74
C GLY A 283 -5.32 23.97 7.63
N THR A 284 -5.17 22.99 8.52
CA THR A 284 -5.96 21.75 8.55
C THR A 284 -6.35 21.39 9.98
N LYS A 285 -7.34 20.51 10.15
CA LYS A 285 -7.77 19.96 11.46
C LYS A 285 -8.10 21.04 12.48
N LEU A 286 -8.73 22.14 12.03
CA LEU A 286 -9.07 23.28 12.87
C LEU A 286 -7.88 23.78 13.71
N ALA A 287 -6.68 23.82 13.12
CA ALA A 287 -5.54 24.48 13.75
C ALA A 287 -5.83 25.96 14.00
N ASN A 288 -6.59 26.58 13.09
CA ASN A 288 -7.06 27.95 13.19
C ASN A 288 -8.55 28.05 12.83
N ILE A 289 -9.20 29.11 13.31
CA ILE A 289 -10.47 29.61 12.74
C ILE A 289 -10.14 30.85 11.92
N GLY A 290 -10.57 30.90 10.67
CA GLY A 290 -10.41 32.07 9.82
C GLY A 290 -11.46 33.11 10.12
N LYS A 291 -11.08 34.39 10.14
CA LYS A 291 -12.02 35.51 10.27
C LYS A 291 -11.72 36.59 9.24
N VAL A 292 -12.68 36.82 8.36
CA VAL A 292 -12.70 37.97 7.46
C VAL A 292 -13.70 39.00 7.98
N VAL A 293 -13.32 40.28 7.97
CA VAL A 293 -14.19 41.39 8.34
C VAL A 293 -14.25 42.39 7.21
N ILE A 294 -15.45 42.66 6.71
CA ILE A 294 -15.75 43.71 5.73
C ILE A 294 -16.35 44.90 6.50
N ASP A 295 -15.64 46.03 6.53
CA ASP A 295 -16.18 47.29 7.06
C ASP A 295 -17.05 47.94 5.98
N THR A 296 -18.36 47.90 6.17
CA THR A 296 -19.31 48.38 5.15
C THR A 296 -19.35 49.90 5.01
N ALA A 297 -18.72 50.64 5.93
CA ALA A 297 -18.64 52.09 5.86
C ALA A 297 -17.41 52.56 5.06
N THR A 298 -16.29 51.85 5.14
CA THR A 298 -15.05 52.21 4.43
C THR A 298 -14.80 51.38 3.18
N GLY A 299 -15.35 50.16 3.13
CA GLY A 299 -15.00 49.13 2.14
C GLY A 299 -13.71 48.40 2.45
N ASP A 300 -13.10 48.62 3.61
CA ASP A 300 -11.87 47.93 4.00
C ASP A 300 -12.19 46.47 4.34
N ILE A 301 -11.36 45.55 3.84
CA ILE A 301 -11.45 44.12 4.10
C ILE A 301 -10.19 43.68 4.84
N THR A 302 -10.37 42.95 5.93
CA THR A 302 -9.27 42.39 6.73
C THR A 302 -9.49 40.91 6.98
N ALA A 303 -8.41 40.14 7.04
CA ALA A 303 -8.43 38.73 7.42
C ALA A 303 -7.47 38.51 8.60
N GLU A 304 -7.79 37.55 9.46
CA GLU A 304 -6.87 37.03 10.48
C GLU A 304 -7.14 35.55 10.80
N LEU A 305 -6.09 34.85 11.22
CA LEU A 305 -6.16 33.47 11.72
C LEU A 305 -6.24 33.45 13.25
N VAL A 306 -7.27 32.80 13.77
CA VAL A 306 -7.51 32.65 15.22
C VAL A 306 -7.00 31.29 15.67
N SER A 307 -5.75 31.25 16.11
CA SER A 307 -5.09 30.07 16.69
C SER A 307 -5.28 29.99 18.21
N GLY A 308 -5.23 28.79 18.78
CA GLY A 308 -5.09 28.61 20.23
C GLY A 308 -6.31 29.03 21.08
N TYR A 309 -7.51 29.02 20.48
CA TYR A 309 -8.72 29.44 21.17
C TYR A 309 -9.25 28.35 22.11
N GLU A 310 -9.36 28.68 23.41
CA GLU A 310 -9.61 27.68 24.47
C GLU A 310 -11.08 27.48 24.84
N LYS A 311 -11.96 28.42 24.50
CA LYS A 311 -13.36 28.36 24.92
C LYS A 311 -14.13 27.36 24.05
N GLN A 312 -15.15 26.74 24.63
CA GLN A 312 -16.01 25.78 23.94
C GLN A 312 -17.47 26.07 24.24
N ASP A 313 -18.34 25.84 23.25
CA ASP A 313 -19.77 25.86 23.44
C ASP A 313 -20.21 24.56 24.14
N GLU A 314 -20.91 24.68 25.27
CA GLU A 314 -21.29 23.53 26.09
C GLU A 314 -22.28 22.59 25.38
N THR A 315 -23.12 23.11 24.48
CA THR A 315 -24.13 22.33 23.76
C THR A 315 -23.45 21.50 22.68
N VAL A 316 -22.63 22.15 21.85
CA VAL A 316 -21.86 21.48 20.79
C VAL A 316 -20.86 20.50 21.39
N ALA A 317 -20.17 20.85 22.48
CA ALA A 317 -19.26 19.93 23.16
C ALA A 317 -19.98 18.66 23.66
N ALA A 318 -21.19 18.81 24.21
CA ALA A 318 -22.00 17.67 24.63
C ALA A 318 -22.47 16.81 23.44
N TYR A 319 -22.79 17.45 22.31
CA TYR A 319 -23.18 16.74 21.09
C TYR A 319 -22.01 15.96 20.47
N VAL A 320 -20.84 16.59 20.31
CA VAL A 320 -19.61 15.93 19.85
C VAL A 320 -19.27 14.74 20.76
N ALA A 321 -19.38 14.89 22.09
CA ALA A 321 -19.17 13.79 23.02
C ALA A 321 -20.20 12.65 22.85
N GLN A 322 -21.46 12.96 22.52
CA GLN A 322 -22.48 11.96 22.21
C GLN A 322 -22.15 11.21 20.92
N VAL A 323 -21.79 11.93 19.86
CA VAL A 323 -21.38 11.34 18.58
C VAL A 323 -20.18 10.43 18.77
N ASN A 324 -19.17 10.86 19.53
CA ASN A 324 -18.01 10.02 19.89
C ASN A 324 -18.41 8.76 20.66
N ALA A 325 -19.41 8.83 21.54
CA ALA A 325 -19.91 7.66 22.26
C ALA A 325 -20.68 6.68 21.36
N GLU A 326 -21.44 7.18 20.39
CA GLU A 326 -22.10 6.36 19.36
C GLU A 326 -21.07 5.72 18.44
N PHE A 327 -20.11 6.52 17.99
CA PHE A 327 -18.97 6.10 17.17
C PHE A 327 -18.17 4.97 17.82
N ALA A 328 -17.94 5.03 19.14
CA ALA A 328 -17.29 3.94 19.88
C ALA A 328 -18.05 2.60 19.76
N GLY A 329 -19.36 2.62 19.54
CA GLY A 329 -20.14 1.42 19.21
C GLY A 329 -19.86 0.89 17.80
N VAL A 330 -19.73 1.80 16.83
CA VAL A 330 -19.41 1.46 15.43
C VAL A 330 -17.99 0.89 15.29
N LEU A 331 -17.05 1.36 16.11
CA LEU A 331 -15.69 0.80 16.19
C LEU A 331 -15.66 -0.71 16.45
N GLN A 332 -16.69 -1.27 17.11
CA GLN A 332 -16.79 -2.70 17.40
C GLN A 332 -17.38 -3.53 16.25
N GLU A 333 -17.77 -2.90 15.14
CA GLU A 333 -18.28 -3.63 13.98
C GLU A 333 -17.18 -4.42 13.29
N VAL A 334 -17.50 -5.66 12.92
CA VAL A 334 -16.60 -6.57 12.21
C VAL A 334 -16.57 -6.19 10.74
N VAL A 335 -15.38 -5.90 10.22
CA VAL A 335 -15.13 -5.48 8.84
C VAL A 335 -14.55 -6.57 7.97
N ALA A 336 -13.80 -7.47 8.59
CA ALA A 336 -13.10 -8.54 7.91
C ALA A 336 -12.80 -9.68 8.89
N LYS A 337 -12.08 -10.70 8.42
CA LYS A 337 -11.60 -11.80 9.25
C LYS A 337 -10.12 -12.07 8.98
N SER A 338 -9.39 -12.55 9.98
CA SER A 338 -8.08 -13.18 9.80
C SER A 338 -8.14 -14.65 10.18
N ASP A 339 -7.54 -15.52 9.37
CA ASP A 339 -7.33 -16.93 9.72
C ASP A 339 -6.04 -17.15 10.54
N VAL A 340 -5.19 -16.12 10.65
CA VAL A 340 -3.88 -16.15 11.31
C VAL A 340 -3.71 -14.98 12.29
N ASP A 341 -2.80 -15.11 13.25
CA ASP A 341 -2.41 -13.98 14.10
C ASP A 341 -1.49 -13.03 13.32
N LEU A 342 -1.83 -11.75 13.28
CA LEU A 342 -1.04 -10.69 12.66
C LEU A 342 -0.35 -9.90 13.76
N THR A 343 0.99 -9.89 13.76
CA THR A 343 1.75 -9.38 14.90
C THR A 343 2.85 -8.41 14.49
N THR A 344 3.17 -7.53 15.44
CA THR A 344 4.32 -6.63 15.42
C THR A 344 5.48 -7.18 16.25
N LEU A 345 5.36 -8.37 16.82
CA LEU A 345 6.27 -8.95 17.81
C LEU A 345 7.10 -10.10 17.23
N ASP A 346 8.30 -10.31 17.77
CA ASP A 346 9.05 -11.54 17.54
C ASP A 346 8.39 -12.68 18.35
N PRO A 347 7.92 -13.76 17.68
CA PRO A 347 7.24 -14.86 18.36
C PRO A 347 8.13 -15.61 19.37
N ALA A 348 9.45 -15.53 19.24
CA ALA A 348 10.40 -16.20 20.12
C ALA A 348 10.66 -15.43 21.42
N THR A 349 10.67 -14.09 21.36
CA THR A 349 11.01 -13.24 22.51
C THR A 349 9.80 -12.52 23.11
N GLY A 350 8.75 -12.29 22.31
CA GLY A 350 7.62 -11.42 22.64
C GLY A 350 7.96 -9.93 22.64
N GLU A 351 9.15 -9.56 22.15
CA GLU A 351 9.58 -8.16 21.99
C GLU A 351 9.11 -7.61 20.66
N ARG A 352 8.96 -6.29 20.55
CA ARG A 352 8.48 -5.65 19.31
C ARG A 352 9.55 -5.75 18.23
N ALA A 353 9.16 -6.39 17.12
CA ALA A 353 10.00 -6.67 15.97
C ALA A 353 9.78 -5.70 14.81
N VAL A 354 8.57 -5.14 14.65
CA VAL A 354 8.22 -4.29 13.48
C VAL A 354 9.12 -3.05 13.30
N ARG A 355 9.95 -2.73 14.30
CA ARG A 355 10.89 -1.59 14.33
C ARG A 355 12.36 -1.96 14.13
N ASN A 356 12.67 -3.23 13.92
CA ASN A 356 14.04 -3.72 13.71
C ASN A 356 14.11 -5.06 12.95
N ALA A 357 12.97 -5.64 12.56
CA ALA A 357 12.85 -6.85 11.77
C ALA A 357 11.53 -6.86 11.00
N GLU A 358 11.41 -7.77 10.03
CA GLU A 358 10.17 -8.02 9.29
C GLU A 358 9.10 -8.66 10.16
N THR A 359 7.84 -8.31 9.92
CA THR A 359 6.68 -8.99 10.54
C THR A 359 5.55 -9.16 9.53
N ASN A 360 4.70 -10.17 9.72
CA ASN A 360 3.55 -10.38 8.81
C ASN A 360 2.57 -9.22 8.76
N LEU A 361 2.34 -8.53 9.88
CA LEU A 361 1.48 -7.34 9.87
C LEU A 361 2.15 -6.17 9.15
N GLY A 362 3.48 -6.04 9.26
CA GLY A 362 4.25 -5.08 8.47
C GLY A 362 4.09 -5.31 6.96
N ASP A 363 4.21 -6.57 6.54
CA ASP A 363 4.01 -6.99 5.15
C ASP A 363 2.59 -6.70 4.65
N LEU A 364 1.58 -7.04 5.45
CA LEU A 364 0.17 -6.80 5.13
C LEU A 364 -0.10 -5.30 4.90
N CYS A 365 0.40 -4.45 5.80
CA CYS A 365 0.27 -2.99 5.67
C CYS A 365 0.99 -2.48 4.41
N ALA A 366 2.22 -2.93 4.14
CA ALA A 366 2.97 -2.50 2.95
C ALA A 366 2.31 -2.99 1.65
N ASP A 367 1.74 -4.20 1.64
CA ASP A 367 0.99 -4.73 0.51
C ASP A 367 -0.27 -3.91 0.23
N ALA A 368 -0.99 -3.49 1.28
CA ALA A 368 -2.18 -2.66 1.16
C ALA A 368 -1.88 -1.34 0.41
N TYR A 369 -0.80 -0.64 0.77
CA TYR A 369 -0.37 0.55 0.03
C TYR A 369 0.03 0.23 -1.41
N ARG A 370 0.85 -0.80 -1.64
CA ARG A 370 1.36 -1.11 -2.97
C ARG A 370 0.23 -1.46 -3.95
N VAL A 371 -0.66 -2.34 -3.52
CA VAL A 371 -1.72 -2.90 -4.37
C VAL A 371 -2.76 -1.83 -4.68
N LEU A 372 -3.28 -1.12 -3.68
CA LEU A 372 -4.36 -0.16 -3.90
C LEU A 372 -3.92 1.08 -4.68
N LEU A 373 -2.67 1.53 -4.52
CA LEU A 373 -2.16 2.68 -5.28
C LEU A 373 -1.49 2.27 -6.60
N GLY A 374 -1.34 0.97 -6.87
CA GLY A 374 -0.76 0.45 -8.11
C GLY A 374 0.73 0.77 -8.30
N ALA A 375 1.51 0.72 -7.22
CA ALA A 375 2.92 1.09 -7.20
C ALA A 375 3.89 -0.08 -7.48
N ASP A 376 5.11 0.23 -7.94
CA ASP A 376 6.20 -0.73 -8.07
C ASP A 376 6.60 -1.29 -6.70
N VAL A 377 6.77 -0.38 -5.73
CA VAL A 377 7.22 -0.66 -4.36
C VAL A 377 6.38 0.14 -3.36
N ALA A 378 6.31 -0.34 -2.12
CA ALA A 378 5.69 0.42 -1.03
C ALA A 378 6.43 0.30 0.29
N PHE A 379 6.31 1.35 1.10
CA PHE A 379 6.89 1.45 2.43
C PHE A 379 5.87 1.75 3.51
N VAL A 380 6.05 1.13 4.67
CA VAL A 380 5.41 1.53 5.91
C VAL A 380 6.48 1.54 7.00
N ASN A 381 6.66 2.68 7.67
CA ASN A 381 7.55 2.75 8.82
C ASN A 381 6.96 1.97 10.01
N GLY A 382 7.77 1.19 10.72
CA GLY A 382 7.34 0.40 11.89
C GLY A 382 6.84 1.24 13.07
N GLY A 383 7.11 2.55 13.05
CA GLY A 383 6.52 3.55 13.93
C GLY A 383 5.04 3.80 13.64
N GLY A 384 4.58 3.55 12.41
CA GLY A 384 3.22 3.68 11.91
C GLY A 384 2.32 2.46 12.13
N VAL A 385 2.89 1.28 12.45
CA VAL A 385 2.16 0.04 12.77
C VAL A 385 2.16 -0.17 14.28
N ARG A 386 1.00 -0.14 14.92
CA ARG A 386 0.90 0.15 16.36
C ARG A 386 0.33 -0.96 17.25
N ALA A 387 -0.42 -1.91 16.68
CA ALA A 387 -1.07 -2.98 17.42
C ALA A 387 -1.04 -4.29 16.64
N ASP A 388 -1.29 -5.38 17.33
CA ASP A 388 -1.46 -6.71 16.75
C ASP A 388 -2.95 -6.96 16.48
N ILE A 389 -3.27 -7.85 15.52
CA ILE A 389 -4.63 -8.33 15.25
C ILE A 389 -4.66 -9.85 15.47
N ALA A 390 -5.53 -10.31 16.38
CA ALA A 390 -5.69 -11.73 16.64
C ALA A 390 -6.43 -12.44 15.49
N ALA A 391 -6.18 -13.75 15.33
CA ALA A 391 -6.99 -14.58 14.45
C ALA A 391 -8.47 -14.55 14.87
N GLY A 392 -9.36 -14.41 13.89
CA GLY A 392 -10.80 -14.26 14.12
C GLY A 392 -11.38 -13.04 13.42
N ASP A 393 -12.44 -12.50 13.99
CA ASP A 393 -13.10 -11.30 13.48
C ASP A 393 -12.18 -10.09 13.64
N ILE A 394 -12.04 -9.28 12.59
CA ILE A 394 -11.32 -8.01 12.60
C ILE A 394 -12.35 -6.90 12.69
N THR A 395 -12.26 -6.07 13.72
CA THR A 395 -13.13 -4.89 13.89
C THR A 395 -12.49 -3.63 13.33
N TYR A 396 -13.28 -2.56 13.17
CA TYR A 396 -12.72 -1.24 12.88
C TYR A 396 -11.74 -0.77 13.96
N GLU A 397 -12.03 -1.04 15.23
CA GLU A 397 -11.14 -0.71 16.35
C GLU A 397 -9.77 -1.38 16.18
N ASP A 398 -9.74 -2.64 15.75
CA ASP A 398 -8.47 -3.35 15.51
C ASP A 398 -7.63 -2.65 14.44
N ILE A 399 -8.24 -2.29 13.30
CA ILE A 399 -7.55 -1.59 12.20
C ILE A 399 -7.05 -0.21 12.64
N ILE A 400 -7.87 0.56 13.36
CA ILE A 400 -7.50 1.90 13.85
C ILE A 400 -6.39 1.79 14.88
N ASN A 401 -6.40 0.76 15.72
CA ASN A 401 -5.31 0.50 16.64
C ASN A 401 -4.02 0.13 15.91
N VAL A 402 -4.08 -0.44 14.70
CA VAL A 402 -2.90 -0.63 13.84
C VAL A 402 -2.40 0.70 13.27
N HIS A 403 -3.30 1.52 12.70
CA HIS A 403 -3.00 2.82 12.07
C HIS A 403 -3.78 3.98 12.72
N PRO A 404 -3.31 4.51 13.87
CA PRO A 404 -4.09 5.46 14.68
C PRO A 404 -3.85 6.92 14.33
N PHE A 405 -2.95 7.22 13.40
CA PHE A 405 -2.49 8.60 13.16
C PHE A 405 -3.33 9.35 12.13
N GLY A 406 -4.16 8.63 11.37
CA GLY A 406 -4.90 9.21 10.25
C GLY A 406 -3.93 9.76 9.20
N ASN A 407 -2.87 9.00 8.89
CA ASN A 407 -2.02 9.34 7.76
C ASN A 407 -2.77 9.02 6.47
N GLU A 408 -2.38 9.65 5.38
CA GLU A 408 -3.07 9.51 4.10
C GLU A 408 -2.13 8.96 3.05
N ALA A 409 -2.61 8.05 2.23
CA ALA A 409 -1.84 7.35 1.23
C ALA A 409 -1.40 8.30 0.11
N CYS A 410 -0.13 8.21 -0.25
CA CYS A 410 0.49 8.99 -1.32
C CYS A 410 1.29 8.07 -2.24
N LEU A 411 1.38 8.45 -3.51
CA LEU A 411 2.20 7.83 -4.53
C LEU A 411 3.14 8.87 -5.14
N VAL A 412 4.43 8.60 -5.15
CA VAL A 412 5.44 9.48 -5.75
C VAL A 412 6.25 8.76 -6.82
N GLU A 413 6.81 9.52 -7.78
CA GLU A 413 7.94 9.08 -8.60
C GLU A 413 9.24 9.40 -7.90
N THR A 414 10.05 8.37 -7.62
CA THR A 414 11.31 8.52 -6.88
C THR A 414 12.44 7.72 -7.54
N THR A 415 13.70 8.06 -7.27
CA THR A 415 14.83 7.33 -7.85
C THR A 415 15.16 6.07 -7.06
N GLY A 416 15.81 5.11 -7.72
CA GLY A 416 16.36 3.93 -7.02
C GLY A 416 17.38 4.33 -5.95
N GLN A 417 18.09 5.45 -6.11
CA GLN A 417 18.99 5.96 -5.08
C GLN A 417 18.23 6.41 -3.83
N ASP A 418 17.10 7.11 -3.98
CA ASP A 418 16.30 7.57 -2.83
C ASP A 418 15.67 6.38 -2.09
N ILE A 419 15.26 5.33 -2.82
CA ILE A 419 14.83 4.05 -2.25
C ILE A 419 15.95 3.43 -1.40
N LEU A 420 17.17 3.35 -1.94
CA LEU A 420 18.31 2.79 -1.23
C LEU A 420 18.66 3.61 0.02
N ASP A 421 18.64 4.94 -0.09
CA ASP A 421 18.91 5.87 1.00
C ASP A 421 17.87 5.77 2.11
N ALA A 422 16.60 5.61 1.75
CA ALA A 422 15.52 5.40 2.71
C ALA A 422 15.66 4.06 3.44
N LEU A 423 15.98 2.96 2.75
CA LEU A 423 16.23 1.68 3.41
C LEU A 423 17.42 1.79 4.40
N GLU A 424 18.50 2.45 4.02
CA GLU A 424 19.66 2.69 4.89
C GLU A 424 19.29 3.56 6.10
N MET A 425 18.53 4.62 5.88
CA MET A 425 18.02 5.53 6.90
C MET A 425 17.08 4.81 7.89
N GLY A 426 16.25 3.87 7.41
CA GLY A 426 15.39 3.03 8.23
C GLY A 426 16.17 2.00 9.06
N ALA A 427 17.23 1.43 8.50
CA ALA A 427 18.08 0.44 9.17
C ALA A 427 19.13 1.06 10.14
N ARG A 428 19.22 2.39 10.25
CA ARG A 428 20.34 3.09 10.91
C ARG A 428 20.57 2.72 12.38
N LEU A 429 19.50 2.42 13.14
CA LEU A 429 19.60 2.09 14.56
C LEU A 429 19.69 0.59 14.86
N TYR A 430 19.50 -0.27 13.85
CA TYR A 430 19.53 -1.72 14.04
C TYR A 430 20.83 -2.16 14.76
N PRO A 431 20.77 -3.02 15.81
CA PRO A 431 19.62 -3.83 16.26
C PRO A 431 18.62 -3.13 17.20
N GLU A 432 18.89 -1.89 17.61
CA GLU A 432 17.96 -1.11 18.42
C GLU A 432 16.71 -0.76 17.61
N GLU A 433 15.60 -0.56 18.31
CA GLU A 433 14.35 -0.17 17.65
C GLU A 433 14.48 1.19 16.96
N ASN A 434 13.95 1.28 15.74
CA ASN A 434 13.75 2.51 15.01
C ASN A 434 12.28 2.64 14.58
N GLY A 435 11.64 3.76 14.93
CA GLY A 435 10.32 4.09 14.37
C GLY A 435 10.34 4.15 12.84
N GLY A 436 11.44 4.64 12.26
CA GLY A 436 11.64 4.71 10.82
C GLY A 436 12.04 3.39 10.15
N PHE A 437 12.09 2.26 10.85
CA PHE A 437 12.42 0.98 10.19
C PHE A 437 11.37 0.63 9.14
N LEU A 438 11.79 0.27 7.93
CA LEU A 438 10.87 0.12 6.79
C LEU A 438 10.43 -1.33 6.63
N GLN A 439 9.12 -1.55 6.81
CA GLN A 439 8.40 -2.70 6.25
C GLN A 439 8.12 -2.41 4.77
N VAL A 440 8.19 -3.43 3.92
CA VAL A 440 8.32 -3.24 2.47
C VAL A 440 7.40 -4.15 1.68
N SER A 441 6.99 -3.71 0.49
CA SER A 441 6.29 -4.52 -0.51
C SER A 441 6.86 -4.25 -1.90
N GLY A 442 6.85 -5.27 -2.77
CA GLY A 442 7.40 -5.18 -4.14
C GLY A 442 8.93 -5.21 -4.21
N LEU A 443 9.61 -5.24 -3.06
CA LEU A 443 11.06 -5.38 -2.96
C LEU A 443 11.49 -6.24 -1.77
N SER A 444 12.74 -6.67 -1.78
CA SER A 444 13.45 -7.26 -0.64
C SER A 444 14.83 -6.63 -0.45
N TYR A 445 15.40 -6.73 0.75
CA TYR A 445 16.74 -6.21 1.07
C TYR A 445 17.40 -6.93 2.25
N THR A 446 18.73 -6.78 2.36
CA THR A 446 19.53 -7.31 3.46
C THR A 446 20.17 -6.19 4.28
N ILE A 447 20.14 -6.28 5.60
CA ILE A 447 20.84 -5.40 6.54
C ILE A 447 22.10 -6.12 7.05
N ASP A 448 23.27 -5.60 6.68
CA ASP A 448 24.56 -6.02 7.23
C ASP A 448 24.87 -5.27 8.52
N ALA A 449 24.45 -5.84 9.64
CA ALA A 449 24.57 -5.24 10.97
C ALA A 449 26.03 -5.09 11.43
N SER A 450 26.98 -5.73 10.72
CA SER A 450 28.39 -5.52 10.97
C SER A 450 28.92 -4.19 10.45
N VAL A 451 28.28 -3.64 9.42
CA VAL A 451 28.56 -2.32 8.88
C VAL A 451 27.87 -1.33 9.81
N PRO A 452 28.61 -0.46 10.51
CA PRO A 452 28.01 0.61 11.29
C PRO A 452 27.23 1.53 10.35
N SER A 453 26.09 2.04 10.81
CA SER A 453 25.37 3.04 10.00
C SER A 453 26.26 4.25 9.74
N SER A 454 26.31 4.66 8.48
CA SER A 454 27.05 5.83 8.02
C SER A 454 26.12 6.98 7.61
N VAL A 455 24.85 6.89 7.99
CA VAL A 455 23.85 7.93 7.81
C VAL A 455 24.26 9.18 8.59
N VAL A 456 24.30 10.31 7.89
CA VAL A 456 24.50 11.64 8.48
C VAL A 456 23.15 12.31 8.58
N LEU A 457 22.84 12.81 9.78
CA LEU A 457 21.64 13.56 10.05
C LEU A 457 21.95 15.05 10.23
N SER A 458 20.95 15.90 9.98
CA SER A 458 20.94 17.29 10.44
C SER A 458 20.81 17.35 11.97
N ASP A 459 20.93 18.55 12.55
CA ASP A 459 20.69 18.76 13.99
C ASP A 459 19.23 18.45 14.36
N GLU A 460 18.32 18.54 13.38
CA GLU A 460 16.89 18.24 13.46
C GLU A 460 16.57 16.75 13.24
N GLY A 461 17.57 15.92 12.91
CA GLY A 461 17.41 14.48 12.73
C GLY A 461 16.99 14.04 11.32
N GLU A 462 17.06 14.94 10.34
CA GLU A 462 16.71 14.68 8.94
C GLU A 462 17.88 14.03 8.19
N PHE A 463 17.58 13.18 7.20
CA PHE A 463 18.60 12.59 6.35
C PHE A 463 19.36 13.66 5.55
N VAL A 464 20.69 13.64 5.60
CA VAL A 464 21.54 14.52 4.79
C VAL A 464 22.23 13.73 3.69
N LYS A 465 22.82 12.59 4.03
CA LYS A 465 23.52 11.68 3.12
C LYS A 465 23.92 10.39 3.86
N VAL A 466 24.37 9.42 3.08
CA VAL A 466 25.21 8.31 3.57
C VAL A 466 26.67 8.69 3.34
N ASP A 467 27.46 8.83 4.41
CA ASP A 467 28.87 9.26 4.37
C ASP A 467 29.84 8.08 4.61
N GLY A 468 29.51 6.92 4.03
CA GLY A 468 30.26 5.69 4.19
C GLY A 468 29.64 4.52 3.44
N ALA A 469 29.98 3.31 3.86
CA ALA A 469 29.38 2.10 3.30
C ALA A 469 27.92 1.99 3.73
N TYR A 470 27.07 1.58 2.78
CA TYR A 470 25.71 1.16 3.08
C TYR A 470 25.76 -0.16 3.84
N ARG A 471 24.98 -0.24 4.90
CA ARG A 471 24.70 -1.50 5.58
C ARG A 471 23.58 -2.25 4.88
N VAL A 472 22.66 -1.54 4.23
CA VAL A 472 21.66 -2.13 3.36
C VAL A 472 22.30 -2.58 2.05
N LYS A 473 22.07 -3.84 1.68
CA LYS A 473 22.61 -4.50 0.50
C LYS A 473 21.55 -5.41 -0.13
N ASP A 474 21.87 -5.95 -1.31
CA ASP A 474 21.06 -6.95 -2.00
C ASP A 474 19.59 -6.52 -2.18
N VAL A 475 19.39 -5.24 -2.51
CA VAL A 475 18.04 -4.71 -2.74
C VAL A 475 17.54 -5.23 -4.09
N LEU A 476 16.45 -6.00 -4.06
CA LEU A 476 15.80 -6.54 -5.25
C LEU A 476 14.41 -5.93 -5.41
N VAL A 477 14.10 -5.33 -6.55
CA VAL A 477 12.78 -4.82 -6.89
C VAL A 477 12.16 -5.73 -7.96
N GLY A 478 11.02 -6.37 -7.64
CA GLY A 478 10.40 -7.32 -8.55
C GLY A 478 11.29 -8.53 -8.90
N GLY A 479 12.23 -8.90 -8.04
CA GLY A 479 13.18 -10.00 -8.25
C GLY A 479 14.48 -9.63 -8.98
N GLU A 480 14.60 -8.41 -9.48
CA GLU A 480 15.80 -7.91 -10.16
C GLU A 480 16.58 -6.93 -9.25
N PRO A 481 17.91 -6.85 -9.36
CA PRO A 481 18.70 -5.87 -8.60
C PRO A 481 18.21 -4.43 -8.80
N LEU A 482 18.17 -3.66 -7.72
CA LEU A 482 17.82 -2.25 -7.75
C LEU A 482 18.77 -1.48 -8.67
N ASP A 483 18.21 -0.77 -9.66
CA ASP A 483 18.94 0.18 -10.48
C ASP A 483 18.79 1.57 -9.86
N VAL A 484 19.85 2.05 -9.20
CA VAL A 484 19.86 3.35 -8.51
C VAL A 484 19.58 4.55 -9.42
N SER A 485 19.76 4.38 -10.74
CA SER A 485 19.52 5.44 -11.73
C SER A 485 18.11 5.42 -12.34
N LYS A 486 17.35 4.35 -12.11
CA LYS A 486 16.00 4.18 -12.62
C LYS A 486 14.99 4.88 -11.69
N THR A 487 13.93 5.42 -12.28
CA THR A 487 12.75 5.94 -11.55
C THR A 487 11.76 4.82 -11.29
N TYR A 488 11.19 4.80 -10.09
CA TYR A 488 10.18 3.86 -9.63
C TYR A 488 8.99 4.63 -9.05
N THR A 489 7.83 3.99 -9.03
CA THR A 489 6.68 4.47 -8.27
C THR A 489 6.72 3.90 -6.85
N LEU A 490 6.64 4.78 -5.85
CA LEU A 490 6.69 4.42 -4.43
C LEU A 490 5.39 4.84 -3.74
N ALA A 491 4.64 3.86 -3.21
CA ALA A 491 3.48 4.12 -2.35
C ALA A 491 3.86 4.12 -0.87
N SER A 492 3.36 5.09 -0.13
CA SER A 492 3.42 5.13 1.33
C SER A 492 2.38 6.14 1.82
N HIS A 493 2.65 6.89 2.88
CA HIS A 493 1.76 7.90 3.41
C HIS A 493 2.41 9.28 3.55
N ASN A 494 1.57 10.31 3.68
CA ASN A 494 1.93 11.73 3.71
C ASN A 494 2.99 12.07 4.77
N TYR A 495 2.95 11.46 5.97
CA TYR A 495 3.97 11.68 7.01
C TYR A 495 5.37 11.36 6.49
N MET A 496 5.54 10.28 5.71
CA MET A 496 6.84 9.94 5.13
C MET A 496 7.14 10.72 3.86
N LEU A 497 6.23 10.69 2.88
CA LEU A 497 6.52 11.17 1.52
C LEU A 497 6.45 12.70 1.39
N LYS A 498 5.60 13.38 2.16
CA LYS A 498 5.42 14.84 2.09
C LYS A 498 6.11 15.57 3.23
N SER A 499 5.98 15.03 4.45
CA SER A 499 6.42 15.73 5.66
C SER A 499 7.86 15.42 6.06
N GLY A 500 8.52 14.44 5.40
CA GLY A 500 9.88 14.01 5.76
C GLY A 500 9.97 13.35 7.14
N GLY A 501 8.87 12.79 7.63
CA GLY A 501 8.75 12.14 8.92
C GLY A 501 9.80 11.04 9.11
N ASP A 502 10.20 10.78 10.36
CA ASP A 502 11.34 9.92 10.73
C ASP A 502 12.70 10.28 10.08
N GLY A 503 12.76 11.45 9.42
CA GLY A 503 13.90 12.01 8.73
C GLY A 503 13.97 11.68 7.23
N PHE A 504 12.91 11.14 6.63
CA PHE A 504 12.84 10.74 5.21
C PHE A 504 12.66 11.92 4.24
N VAL A 505 13.50 12.95 4.36
CA VAL A 505 13.39 14.20 3.57
C VAL A 505 13.72 14.04 2.08
N MET A 506 14.30 12.90 1.66
CA MET A 506 14.64 12.63 0.25
C MET A 506 13.41 12.60 -0.66
N PHE A 507 12.23 12.31 -0.13
CA PHE A 507 10.99 12.23 -0.92
C PHE A 507 10.21 13.54 -1.00
N LYS A 508 10.58 14.55 -0.20
CA LYS A 508 9.75 15.75 0.01
C LYS A 508 9.51 16.56 -1.27
N ASP A 509 10.48 16.54 -2.18
CA ASP A 509 10.43 17.25 -3.45
C ASP A 509 10.12 16.32 -4.64
N ASP A 510 9.76 15.04 -4.38
CA ASP A 510 9.41 14.10 -5.43
C ASP A 510 8.09 14.46 -6.10
N THR A 511 7.92 14.00 -7.33
CA THR A 511 6.68 14.25 -8.07
C THR A 511 5.55 13.40 -7.49
N LEU A 512 4.55 14.06 -6.90
CA LEU A 512 3.32 13.43 -6.42
C LEU A 512 2.44 13.00 -7.60
N LEU A 513 2.22 11.69 -7.74
CA LEU A 513 1.30 11.10 -8.71
C LEU A 513 -0.12 10.95 -8.13
N GLN A 514 -0.21 10.61 -6.85
CA GLN A 514 -1.44 10.56 -6.08
C GLN A 514 -1.14 11.17 -4.70
N ASP A 515 -2.00 12.07 -4.25
CA ASP A 515 -1.78 12.85 -3.03
C ASP A 515 -2.95 12.68 -2.08
N SER A 516 -2.65 12.24 -0.86
CA SER A 516 -3.60 12.02 0.23
C SER A 516 -4.89 11.28 -0.15
N VAL A 517 -4.84 10.36 -1.13
CA VAL A 517 -6.06 9.81 -1.78
C VAL A 517 -6.95 8.96 -0.87
N MET A 518 -6.44 8.50 0.29
CA MET A 518 -7.17 7.66 1.23
C MET A 518 -6.48 7.57 2.58
N ILE A 519 -7.22 7.53 3.69
CA ILE A 519 -6.64 7.28 5.02
C ILE A 519 -6.06 5.87 5.11
N ASP A 520 -4.93 5.73 5.79
CA ASP A 520 -4.17 4.49 6.02
C ASP A 520 -5.01 3.31 6.58
N ASN A 521 -5.90 3.57 7.53
CA ASN A 521 -6.85 2.55 8.02
C ASN A 521 -7.79 2.05 6.92
N GLN A 522 -8.29 2.93 6.05
CA GLN A 522 -9.19 2.58 4.96
C GLN A 522 -8.45 1.86 3.83
N VAL A 523 -7.19 2.21 3.58
CA VAL A 523 -6.30 1.45 2.68
C VAL A 523 -6.21 0.00 3.15
N LEU A 524 -5.96 -0.23 4.44
CA LEU A 524 -5.86 -1.58 4.97
C LEU A 524 -7.21 -2.34 4.87
N ILE A 525 -8.33 -1.68 5.17
CA ILE A 525 -9.67 -2.28 5.06
C ILE A 525 -9.98 -2.66 3.61
N ASN A 526 -9.81 -1.73 2.67
CA ASN A 526 -10.10 -1.96 1.26
C ASN A 526 -9.23 -3.08 0.69
N TYR A 527 -7.95 -3.14 1.07
CA TYR A 527 -7.09 -4.22 0.65
C TYR A 527 -7.61 -5.58 1.15
N ILE A 528 -7.97 -5.67 2.44
CA ILE A 528 -8.48 -6.94 2.99
C ILE A 528 -9.83 -7.30 2.36
N VAL A 529 -10.74 -6.35 2.18
CA VAL A 529 -12.11 -6.60 1.71
C VAL A 529 -12.16 -6.84 0.20
N ASP A 530 -11.57 -5.93 -0.58
CA ASP A 530 -11.73 -5.91 -2.04
C ASP A 530 -10.70 -6.80 -2.74
N GLU A 531 -9.44 -6.82 -2.26
CA GLU A 531 -8.35 -7.59 -2.88
C GLU A 531 -8.19 -9.00 -2.29
N LEU A 532 -8.32 -9.15 -0.96
CA LEU A 532 -8.25 -10.45 -0.29
C LEU A 532 -9.62 -11.13 -0.11
N GLY A 533 -10.71 -10.51 -0.54
CA GLY A 533 -12.06 -11.07 -0.44
C GLY A 533 -12.61 -11.14 0.99
N GLY A 534 -12.14 -10.27 1.88
CA GLY A 534 -12.59 -10.11 3.27
C GLY A 534 -11.92 -11.03 4.27
N VAL A 535 -10.92 -11.84 3.86
CA VAL A 535 -10.23 -12.78 4.76
C VAL A 535 -8.72 -12.73 4.55
N VAL A 536 -7.96 -12.44 5.61
CA VAL A 536 -6.50 -12.58 5.62
C VAL A 536 -6.14 -14.07 5.76
N SER A 537 -5.48 -14.61 4.73
CA SER A 537 -5.25 -16.04 4.54
C SER A 537 -3.95 -16.53 5.19
N ALA A 538 -3.62 -17.80 4.95
CA ALA A 538 -2.36 -18.43 5.36
C ALA A 538 -1.11 -17.82 4.68
N ASP A 539 -1.26 -16.97 3.67
CA ASP A 539 -0.12 -16.29 3.03
C ASP A 539 0.61 -15.34 4.00
N TYR A 540 -0.07 -14.92 5.09
CA TYR A 540 0.48 -14.13 6.19
C TYR A 540 0.72 -14.96 7.46
N ALA A 541 0.81 -16.29 7.36
CA ALA A 541 0.90 -17.18 8.53
C ALA A 541 2.24 -17.13 9.28
N ASP A 542 3.34 -16.75 8.61
CA ASP A 542 4.64 -16.65 9.27
C ASP A 542 4.76 -15.31 10.01
N PRO A 543 4.77 -15.28 11.36
CA PRO A 543 4.88 -14.03 12.11
C PRO A 543 6.16 -13.22 11.81
N LYS A 544 7.18 -13.82 11.21
CA LYS A 544 8.42 -13.15 10.78
C LYS A 544 8.34 -12.55 9.37
N GLY A 545 7.15 -12.55 8.76
CA GLY A 545 6.94 -12.07 7.41
C GLY A 545 7.37 -13.06 6.34
N GLN A 546 7.45 -12.58 5.11
CA GLN A 546 7.66 -13.39 3.90
C GLN A 546 9.13 -13.47 3.45
N GLY A 547 10.07 -12.96 4.24
CA GLY A 547 11.50 -12.97 3.95
C GLY A 547 11.93 -11.82 3.03
N ARG A 548 11.20 -10.71 3.06
CA ARG A 548 11.52 -9.46 2.36
C ARG A 548 12.70 -8.73 3.03
N ILE A 549 12.96 -8.94 4.32
CA ILE A 549 14.04 -8.29 5.07
C ILE A 549 14.92 -9.32 5.74
N THR A 550 16.19 -9.39 5.32
CA THR A 550 17.19 -10.29 5.89
C THR A 550 18.21 -9.52 6.72
N ILE A 551 18.75 -10.10 7.80
CA ILE A 551 19.76 -9.44 8.65
C ILE A 551 20.97 -10.35 8.89
N VAL A 552 22.18 -9.80 8.76
CA VAL A 552 23.48 -10.49 8.96
C VAL A 552 24.34 -9.73 9.99
N ASN A 553 25.13 -10.40 10.88
CA ASN A 553 25.80 -9.80 12.06
C ASN A 553 27.34 -9.98 12.09
N ALA A 554 28.07 -9.21 12.92
CA ALA A 554 29.54 -9.05 12.88
C ALA A 554 30.45 -10.28 13.11
N ASP A 555 29.96 -11.42 13.62
CA ASP A 555 30.72 -12.68 13.51
C ASP A 555 30.88 -13.15 12.03
N GLN A 556 30.21 -12.45 11.11
CA GLN A 556 30.29 -12.57 9.66
C GLN A 556 31.12 -11.45 8.98
N ALA A 557 31.87 -10.59 9.70
CA ALA A 557 32.39 -9.33 9.12
C ALA A 557 33.82 -8.85 9.48
N ALA A 558 34.62 -9.61 10.23
CA ALA A 558 35.88 -9.11 10.79
C ALA A 558 37.16 -9.33 9.96
N GLU A 559 37.11 -9.73 8.67
CA GLU A 559 38.35 -10.01 7.90
C GLU A 559 38.47 -9.26 6.57
N ASN A 560 38.92 -7.99 6.62
CA ASN A 560 39.70 -7.27 5.58
C ASN A 560 40.22 -5.92 6.18
N PRO A 561 41.32 -5.21 5.75
CA PRO A 561 41.65 -4.88 4.34
C PRO A 561 43.12 -4.45 3.97
N GLU A 562 43.44 -4.26 2.67
CA GLU A 562 44.00 -3.01 2.06
C GLU A 562 44.15 -3.10 0.51
N GLU A 563 43.68 -2.07 -0.19
CA GLU A 563 43.64 -1.78 -1.65
C GLU A 563 44.67 -0.65 -2.03
N PRO A 564 44.83 -0.05 -3.26
CA PRO A 564 44.09 -0.17 -4.54
C PRO A 564 44.92 -0.12 -5.87
N ALA A 565 44.29 -0.47 -7.02
CA ALA A 565 43.96 0.45 -8.14
C ALA A 565 43.81 -0.21 -9.54
N GLU A 566 42.59 -0.05 -10.08
CA GLU A 566 42.13 0.04 -11.49
C GLU A 566 42.30 -1.16 -12.45
N THR A 567 41.23 -1.94 -12.67
CA THR A 567 40.33 -1.95 -13.87
C THR A 567 39.40 -3.19 -13.83
N GLU A 568 38.08 -2.93 -13.86
CA GLU A 568 36.89 -3.78 -14.18
C GLU A 568 36.68 -5.19 -13.55
N GLU A 569 35.50 -5.36 -12.87
CA GLU A 569 34.67 -6.58 -12.54
C GLU A 569 35.27 -7.69 -11.62
N PRO A 570 34.52 -8.67 -11.03
CA PRO A 570 33.09 -8.91 -10.72
C PRO A 570 32.82 -9.42 -9.24
N ALA A 571 31.60 -9.94 -8.94
CA ALA A 571 31.05 -10.45 -7.64
C ALA A 571 31.74 -11.68 -6.97
N GLU A 572 31.54 -11.92 -5.65
CA GLU A 572 31.92 -13.16 -4.89
C GLU A 572 31.13 -13.33 -3.55
N THR A 573 30.95 -14.46 -2.84
CA THR A 573 30.66 -15.91 -3.06
C THR A 573 30.50 -16.56 -1.65
N THR A 574 29.59 -17.53 -1.45
CA THR A 574 29.52 -18.33 -0.20
C THR A 574 30.60 -19.42 -0.18
N VAL A 575 31.43 -19.45 0.87
CA VAL A 575 32.59 -20.37 0.97
C VAL A 575 32.25 -21.62 1.78
N TRP A 576 32.41 -22.80 1.16
CA TRP A 576 32.33 -24.11 1.80
C TRP A 576 33.71 -24.52 2.29
N ALA A 577 33.83 -24.86 3.57
CA ALA A 577 35.11 -24.95 4.26
C ALA A 577 36.02 -26.10 3.80
N ASP A 578 35.48 -27.09 3.08
CA ASP A 578 36.19 -28.28 2.61
C ASP A 578 36.09 -28.51 1.10
N LEU A 579 35.56 -27.54 0.33
CA LEU A 579 35.48 -27.61 -1.12
C LEU A 579 36.61 -26.82 -1.78
N ASP A 580 37.32 -27.50 -2.67
CA ASP A 580 38.26 -26.85 -3.58
C ASP A 580 37.47 -26.40 -4.83
N PRO A 581 37.29 -25.08 -5.04
CA PRO A 581 36.52 -24.55 -6.16
C PRO A 581 37.18 -24.82 -7.53
N SER A 582 38.44 -25.27 -7.56
CA SER A 582 39.16 -25.67 -8.77
C SER A 582 39.12 -27.19 -9.03
N ALA A 583 38.55 -27.96 -8.11
CA ALA A 583 38.46 -29.40 -8.28
C ALA A 583 37.48 -29.75 -9.41
N TRP A 584 37.71 -30.90 -10.05
CA TRP A 584 36.90 -31.40 -11.17
C TRP A 584 35.40 -31.52 -10.86
N TYR A 585 35.05 -31.58 -9.57
CA TYR A 585 33.68 -31.74 -9.08
C TYR A 585 32.99 -30.43 -8.67
N ALA A 586 33.67 -29.27 -8.73
CA ALA A 586 33.16 -28.02 -8.19
C ALA A 586 31.82 -27.61 -8.82
N GLU A 587 31.67 -27.79 -10.13
CA GLU A 587 30.42 -27.52 -10.85
C GLU A 587 29.27 -28.38 -10.32
N ALA A 588 29.48 -29.69 -10.25
CA ALA A 588 28.48 -30.63 -9.77
C ALA A 588 28.08 -30.37 -8.31
N VAL A 589 29.05 -30.03 -7.46
CA VAL A 589 28.80 -29.75 -6.05
C VAL A 589 28.03 -28.44 -5.85
N ASN A 590 28.41 -27.37 -6.55
CA ASN A 590 27.68 -26.11 -6.51
C ASN A 590 26.25 -26.28 -7.03
N TYR A 591 26.07 -27.10 -8.08
CA TYR A 591 24.74 -27.41 -8.62
C TYR A 591 23.83 -28.05 -7.57
N VAL A 592 24.29 -29.11 -6.91
CA VAL A 592 23.46 -29.82 -5.91
C VAL A 592 23.22 -29.00 -4.64
N ILE A 593 24.10 -28.05 -4.30
CA ILE A 593 23.94 -27.12 -3.16
C ILE A 593 22.89 -26.05 -3.49
N ASN A 594 23.05 -25.35 -4.61
CA ASN A 594 22.20 -24.23 -4.99
C ASN A 594 20.75 -24.66 -5.26
N ASN A 595 20.54 -25.92 -5.67
CA ASN A 595 19.22 -26.49 -5.89
C ASN A 595 18.66 -27.22 -4.64
N GLY A 596 19.34 -27.14 -3.48
CA GLY A 596 18.86 -27.76 -2.23
C GLY A 596 18.85 -29.30 -2.25
N ILE A 597 19.55 -29.94 -3.19
CA ILE A 597 19.55 -31.38 -3.42
C ILE A 597 20.46 -32.10 -2.41
N MET A 598 21.68 -31.60 -2.23
CA MET A 598 22.66 -32.08 -1.24
C MET A 598 23.11 -30.92 -0.34
N GLY A 599 23.04 -31.12 0.98
CA GLY A 599 23.43 -30.12 1.97
C GLY A 599 24.70 -30.46 2.74
N SER A 600 25.01 -29.59 3.71
CA SER A 600 26.14 -29.78 4.63
C SER A 600 26.04 -31.08 5.42
N THR A 601 27.18 -31.74 5.62
CA THR A 601 27.34 -32.91 6.51
C THR A 601 27.63 -32.51 7.96
N SER A 602 27.75 -31.21 8.23
CA SER A 602 27.96 -30.65 9.56
C SER A 602 26.85 -29.66 9.90
N THR A 603 26.34 -29.76 11.12
CA THR A 603 25.39 -28.81 11.70
C THR A 603 26.06 -27.55 12.24
N GLU A 604 27.40 -27.50 12.23
CA GLU A 604 28.21 -26.44 12.83
C GLU A 604 29.09 -25.70 11.80
N ALA A 605 29.23 -26.22 10.58
CA ALA A 605 30.02 -25.63 9.51
C ALA A 605 29.50 -26.07 8.13
N ASN A 606 29.73 -25.26 7.08
CA ASN A 606 29.43 -25.63 5.69
C ASN A 606 30.49 -26.62 5.16
N LEU A 607 30.32 -27.91 5.52
CA LEU A 607 31.20 -29.02 5.12
C LEU A 607 30.45 -29.96 4.18
N PHE A 608 30.87 -30.00 2.92
CA PHE A 608 30.29 -30.92 1.94
C PHE A 608 30.80 -32.36 2.11
N ASN A 609 31.98 -32.52 2.71
CA ASN A 609 32.75 -33.76 2.86
C ASN A 609 33.02 -34.45 1.51
N PRO A 610 33.89 -33.87 0.65
CA PRO A 610 34.03 -34.27 -0.75
C PRO A 610 34.37 -35.75 -0.92
N THR A 611 35.25 -36.28 -0.07
CA THR A 611 35.72 -37.68 -0.12
C THR A 611 34.87 -38.64 0.72
N GLY A 612 33.78 -38.15 1.34
CA GLY A 612 32.90 -38.95 2.18
C GLY A 612 32.28 -40.11 1.39
N THR A 613 32.18 -41.28 2.01
CA THR A 613 31.52 -42.45 1.41
C THR A 613 30.00 -42.33 1.50
N VAL A 614 29.31 -42.73 0.44
CA VAL A 614 27.84 -42.67 0.35
C VAL A 614 27.17 -43.85 1.06
N THR A 615 26.22 -43.53 1.93
CA THR A 615 25.34 -44.46 2.66
C THR A 615 24.02 -44.68 1.92
N ARG A 616 23.28 -45.72 2.31
CA ARG A 616 21.93 -46.01 1.79
C ARG A 616 20.99 -44.83 1.96
N ALA A 617 20.91 -44.28 3.17
CA ALA A 617 19.97 -43.20 3.50
C ALA A 617 20.18 -41.93 2.67
N GLU A 618 21.44 -41.57 2.38
CA GLU A 618 21.76 -40.36 1.62
C GLU A 618 21.16 -40.37 0.22
N ILE A 619 21.15 -41.51 -0.48
CA ILE A 619 20.57 -41.58 -1.84
C ILE A 619 19.07 -41.35 -1.81
N TYR A 620 18.34 -41.99 -0.88
CA TYR A 620 16.90 -41.80 -0.79
C TYR A 620 16.53 -40.36 -0.40
N GLN A 621 17.28 -39.76 0.52
CA GLN A 621 17.06 -38.36 0.90
C GLN A 621 17.28 -37.39 -0.26
N ILE A 622 18.25 -37.68 -1.13
CA ILE A 622 18.54 -36.85 -2.31
C ILE A 622 17.37 -36.88 -3.29
N ILE A 623 16.90 -38.06 -3.70
CA ILE A 623 15.75 -38.15 -4.62
C ILE A 623 14.46 -37.65 -3.98
N TYR A 624 14.32 -37.75 -2.66
CA TYR A 624 13.20 -37.17 -1.91
C TYR A 624 13.21 -35.64 -1.88
N ASN A 625 14.40 -35.01 -1.72
CA ASN A 625 14.56 -33.56 -1.84
C ASN A 625 14.23 -33.09 -3.27
N MET A 626 14.64 -33.84 -4.30
CA MET A 626 14.34 -33.53 -5.70
C MET A 626 12.83 -33.53 -6.00
N GLU A 627 12.03 -34.30 -5.26
CA GLU A 627 10.57 -34.36 -5.40
C GLU A 627 9.82 -33.37 -4.49
N GLY A 628 10.52 -32.47 -3.79
CA GLY A 628 9.89 -31.49 -2.90
C GLY A 628 9.34 -32.09 -1.60
N ARG A 629 9.87 -33.24 -1.17
CA ARG A 629 9.56 -33.90 0.11
C ARG A 629 8.08 -34.27 0.30
N PRO A 630 7.49 -35.12 -0.56
CA PRO A 630 6.09 -35.52 -0.47
C PRO A 630 5.78 -36.32 0.82
N GLU A 631 4.53 -36.26 1.29
CA GLU A 631 4.10 -36.92 2.55
C GLU A 631 3.77 -38.42 2.41
N GLU A 632 3.75 -38.97 1.19
CA GLU A 632 3.36 -40.35 0.92
C GLU A 632 4.46 -41.37 1.32
N GLY A 633 4.09 -42.45 2.03
CA GLY A 633 5.02 -43.54 2.35
C GLY A 633 4.35 -44.80 2.89
N ILE A 634 5.05 -45.94 2.81
CA ILE A 634 4.62 -47.20 3.45
C ILE A 634 5.57 -47.60 4.60
N PRO A 635 5.10 -48.36 5.60
CA PRO A 635 5.94 -48.76 6.73
C PRO A 635 7.19 -49.55 6.29
N VAL A 636 8.35 -49.14 6.81
CA VAL A 636 9.64 -49.83 6.68
C VAL A 636 10.22 -49.99 8.09
N ILE A 637 10.72 -51.18 8.44
CA ILE A 637 11.36 -51.40 9.74
C ILE A 637 12.71 -50.67 9.78
N LEU A 638 12.81 -49.60 10.58
CA LEU A 638 13.99 -48.74 10.69
C LEU A 638 14.64 -48.83 12.08
N PRO A 639 15.96 -48.65 12.21
CA PRO A 639 16.63 -48.63 13.51
C PRO A 639 16.27 -47.39 14.35
N GLN A 640 15.86 -46.31 13.68
CA GLN A 640 15.29 -45.12 14.29
C GLN A 640 14.08 -44.68 13.45
N GLU A 641 12.89 -44.71 14.05
CA GLU A 641 11.61 -44.45 13.37
C GLU A 641 11.42 -42.98 12.95
N ASP A 642 12.08 -42.05 13.63
CA ASP A 642 12.07 -40.60 13.41
C ASP A 642 13.41 -40.08 12.89
N GLY A 643 14.25 -40.95 12.33
CA GLY A 643 15.52 -40.55 11.74
C GLY A 643 15.30 -39.62 10.55
N TRP A 644 16.27 -38.73 10.26
CA TRP A 644 16.20 -37.76 9.16
C TRP A 644 15.93 -38.38 7.78
N TYR A 645 16.16 -39.68 7.63
CA TYR A 645 15.98 -40.47 6.41
C TYR A 645 14.63 -41.22 6.35
N ALA A 646 13.83 -41.20 7.42
CA ALA A 646 12.73 -42.14 7.61
C ALA A 646 11.65 -41.94 6.54
N ASP A 647 11.24 -40.70 6.29
CA ASP A 647 10.19 -40.40 5.33
C ASP A 647 10.65 -40.64 3.89
N ALA A 648 11.90 -40.30 3.58
CA ALA A 648 12.51 -40.58 2.27
C ALA A 648 12.51 -42.09 1.95
N ILE A 649 12.85 -42.96 2.92
CA ILE A 649 12.87 -44.41 2.71
C ILE A 649 11.45 -44.99 2.60
N ARG A 650 10.50 -44.51 3.41
CA ARG A 650 9.09 -44.94 3.35
C ARG A 650 8.44 -44.51 2.04
N TRP A 651 8.76 -43.32 1.55
CA TRP A 651 8.34 -42.82 0.25
C TRP A 651 8.93 -43.67 -0.87
N ALA A 652 10.24 -43.94 -0.86
CA ALA A 652 10.88 -44.77 -1.87
C ALA A 652 10.28 -46.19 -1.92
N ALA A 653 9.96 -46.76 -0.74
CA ALA A 653 9.25 -48.02 -0.63
C ALA A 653 7.85 -47.97 -1.27
N ALA A 654 7.12 -46.86 -1.10
CA ALA A 654 5.80 -46.67 -1.68
C ALA A 654 5.82 -46.50 -3.21
N LYS A 655 6.96 -46.05 -3.76
CA LYS A 655 7.19 -45.88 -5.20
C LYS A 655 7.87 -47.09 -5.85
N ASP A 656 7.98 -48.22 -5.14
CA ASP A 656 8.66 -49.44 -5.58
C ASP A 656 10.12 -49.22 -6.04
N ILE A 657 10.81 -48.21 -5.47
CA ILE A 657 12.22 -47.94 -5.76
C ILE A 657 13.10 -48.98 -5.04
N TYR A 658 14.11 -49.53 -5.73
CA TYR A 658 14.95 -50.60 -5.24
C TYR A 658 15.42 -50.44 -3.79
N LEU A 659 15.02 -51.38 -2.90
CA LEU A 659 15.42 -51.45 -1.49
C LEU A 659 16.34 -52.65 -1.18
N PHE A 660 17.24 -53.04 -2.08
CA PHE A 660 18.20 -54.12 -1.82
C PHE A 660 17.57 -55.50 -1.55
N ASN A 661 16.41 -55.79 -2.14
CA ASN A 661 15.62 -57.00 -1.87
C ASN A 661 15.12 -57.13 -0.41
N ILE A 662 15.13 -56.02 0.35
CA ILE A 662 14.54 -55.93 1.70
C ILE A 662 13.03 -55.83 1.54
N LYS A 663 12.28 -56.65 2.29
CA LYS A 663 10.82 -56.52 2.38
C LYS A 663 10.46 -55.49 3.45
N PRO A 664 9.82 -54.36 3.07
CA PRO A 664 9.51 -53.25 3.98
C PRO A 664 8.90 -53.65 5.33
N ASP A 665 8.04 -54.67 5.31
CA ASP A 665 7.22 -55.10 6.44
C ASP A 665 7.82 -56.25 7.28
N THR A 666 8.91 -56.87 6.83
CA THR A 666 9.50 -58.04 7.51
C THR A 666 10.99 -57.93 7.80
N ASP A 667 11.73 -57.19 6.98
CA ASP A 667 13.19 -57.12 7.06
C ASP A 667 13.62 -55.72 7.54
N ALA A 668 14.58 -55.67 8.47
CA ALA A 668 15.12 -54.40 8.96
C ALA A 668 16.00 -53.74 7.90
N PHE A 669 15.75 -52.47 7.64
CA PHE A 669 16.55 -51.65 6.73
C PHE A 669 17.73 -51.01 7.49
N ASP A 670 18.95 -51.17 6.97
CA ASP A 670 20.14 -50.51 7.54
C ASP A 670 20.45 -49.21 6.76
N PRO A 671 20.09 -48.02 7.28
CA PRO A 671 20.31 -46.73 6.62
C PRO A 671 21.78 -46.31 6.58
N SER A 672 22.61 -46.83 7.49
CA SER A 672 24.01 -46.43 7.67
C SER A 672 24.98 -47.21 6.77
N GLN A 673 24.52 -48.27 6.11
CA GLN A 673 25.35 -49.11 5.27
C GLN A 673 25.92 -48.29 4.10
N VAL A 674 27.25 -48.26 3.98
CA VAL A 674 27.96 -47.74 2.80
C VAL A 674 27.75 -48.67 1.60
N ILE A 675 27.39 -48.09 0.46
CA ILE A 675 27.03 -48.85 -0.76
C ILE A 675 27.98 -48.60 -1.91
N ASN A 676 28.05 -49.56 -2.83
CA ASN A 676 28.87 -49.48 -4.04
C ASN A 676 28.09 -48.87 -5.20
N ARG A 677 28.80 -48.58 -6.30
CA ARG A 677 28.26 -47.95 -7.52
C ARG A 677 27.07 -48.69 -8.11
N ALA A 678 27.12 -50.02 -8.13
CA ALA A 678 26.03 -50.81 -8.72
C ALA A 678 24.72 -50.65 -7.93
N TYR A 679 24.79 -50.49 -6.61
CA TYR A 679 23.62 -50.25 -5.78
C TYR A 679 23.05 -48.84 -5.95
N VAL A 680 23.91 -47.82 -6.03
CA VAL A 680 23.46 -46.45 -6.34
C VAL A 680 22.79 -46.39 -7.71
N ALA A 681 23.38 -47.06 -8.71
CA ALA A 681 22.83 -47.12 -10.06
C ALA A 681 21.44 -47.78 -10.10
N ALA A 682 21.23 -48.87 -9.37
CA ALA A 682 19.92 -49.54 -9.30
C ALA A 682 18.83 -48.60 -8.73
N ILE A 683 19.13 -47.86 -7.66
CA ILE A 683 18.18 -46.92 -7.05
C ILE A 683 17.83 -45.78 -8.01
N LEU A 684 18.86 -45.17 -8.64
CA LEU A 684 18.65 -44.06 -9.57
C LEU A 684 17.99 -44.52 -10.88
N ALA A 685 18.20 -45.76 -11.31
CA ALA A 685 17.53 -46.32 -12.48
C ALA A 685 16.02 -46.44 -12.25
N ASP A 686 15.59 -46.97 -11.11
CA ASP A 686 14.15 -47.07 -10.78
C ASP A 686 13.51 -45.69 -10.67
N TYR A 687 14.17 -44.74 -10.01
CA TYR A 687 13.68 -43.36 -9.93
C TYR A 687 13.61 -42.70 -11.32
N ALA A 688 14.64 -42.83 -12.15
CA ALA A 688 14.63 -42.27 -13.50
C ALA A 688 13.55 -42.90 -14.38
N GLN A 689 13.29 -44.22 -14.25
CA GLN A 689 12.19 -44.90 -14.94
C GLN A 689 10.82 -44.43 -14.44
N LEU A 690 10.67 -44.23 -13.13
CA LEU A 690 9.46 -43.65 -12.53
C LEU A 690 9.14 -42.28 -13.13
N LYS A 691 10.18 -41.48 -13.41
CA LYS A 691 10.06 -40.16 -14.06
C LYS A 691 10.01 -40.21 -15.59
N GLY A 692 9.93 -41.40 -16.18
CA GLY A 692 9.69 -41.58 -17.62
C GLY A 692 10.92 -41.61 -18.52
N LEU A 693 12.15 -41.67 -17.98
CA LEU A 693 13.34 -41.84 -18.82
C LEU A 693 13.42 -43.24 -19.42
N ALA A 694 13.79 -43.30 -20.70
CA ALA A 694 13.97 -44.54 -21.44
C ALA A 694 15.42 -44.72 -21.90
N ALA A 695 15.96 -45.93 -21.74
CA ALA A 695 17.33 -46.26 -22.15
C ALA A 695 17.47 -46.44 -23.67
N ASP A 696 18.47 -45.79 -24.26
CA ASP A 696 18.89 -46.05 -25.63
C ASP A 696 19.81 -47.29 -25.70
N THR A 697 19.17 -48.44 -25.94
CA THR A 697 19.84 -49.75 -26.04
C THR A 697 20.65 -49.93 -27.34
N THR A 698 20.70 -48.92 -28.22
CA THR A 698 21.54 -48.98 -29.44
C THR A 698 23.01 -48.64 -29.17
N LYS A 699 23.32 -48.06 -28.00
CA LYS A 699 24.69 -47.83 -27.53
C LYS A 699 25.40 -49.15 -27.19
N ALA A 700 26.72 -49.19 -27.38
CA ALA A 700 27.51 -50.36 -27.01
C ALA A 700 27.48 -50.59 -25.48
N ALA A 701 27.23 -51.83 -25.05
CA ALA A 701 27.10 -52.17 -23.64
C ALA A 701 28.40 -51.88 -22.85
N PRO A 702 28.30 -51.34 -21.62
CA PRO A 702 29.46 -51.08 -20.79
C PRO A 702 30.09 -52.38 -20.26
N ASN A 703 31.37 -52.34 -19.93
CA ASN A 703 32.05 -53.49 -19.33
C ASN A 703 31.78 -53.54 -17.81
N LEU A 704 30.96 -54.51 -17.39
CA LEU A 704 30.51 -54.68 -15.99
C LEU A 704 31.08 -55.91 -15.29
N GLY A 705 32.01 -56.65 -15.91
CA GLY A 705 32.59 -57.86 -15.32
C GLY A 705 31.56 -58.97 -15.09
N ASP A 706 31.52 -59.51 -13.87
CA ASP A 706 30.65 -60.61 -13.43
C ASP A 706 29.36 -60.15 -12.72
N LEU A 707 29.02 -58.85 -12.81
CA LEU A 707 27.77 -58.31 -12.26
C LEU A 707 26.55 -58.94 -12.95
N THR A 708 25.53 -59.31 -12.18
CA THR A 708 24.30 -59.96 -12.68
C THR A 708 23.04 -59.43 -11.99
N GLY A 709 21.88 -59.62 -12.61
CA GLY A 709 20.56 -59.29 -12.03
C GLY A 709 20.28 -57.78 -12.00
N GLU A 710 19.42 -57.36 -11.07
CA GLU A 710 18.93 -55.96 -10.95
C GLU A 710 20.06 -54.92 -10.90
N LEU A 711 21.19 -55.27 -10.28
CA LEU A 711 22.34 -54.39 -10.21
C LEU A 711 23.01 -54.20 -11.58
N LYS A 712 23.05 -55.25 -12.40
CA LYS A 712 23.53 -55.17 -13.79
C LYS A 712 22.58 -54.31 -14.62
N ASP A 713 21.28 -54.55 -14.48
CA ASP A 713 20.25 -53.87 -15.27
C ASP A 713 20.21 -52.37 -14.95
N GLY A 714 20.29 -51.99 -13.68
CA GLY A 714 20.37 -50.58 -13.26
C GLY A 714 21.64 -49.89 -13.74
N MET A 715 22.80 -50.56 -13.67
CA MET A 715 24.06 -50.04 -14.22
C MET A 715 24.00 -49.82 -15.74
N GLU A 716 23.44 -50.77 -16.49
CA GLU A 716 23.26 -50.65 -17.94
C GLU A 716 22.30 -49.52 -18.28
N PHE A 717 21.16 -49.42 -17.58
CA PHE A 717 20.19 -48.35 -17.76
C PHE A 717 20.83 -46.98 -17.55
N CYS A 718 21.47 -46.75 -16.40
CA CYS A 718 22.08 -45.46 -16.10
C CYS A 718 23.18 -45.09 -17.11
N TYR A 719 23.91 -46.07 -17.64
CA TYR A 719 24.90 -45.83 -18.70
C TYR A 719 24.25 -45.44 -20.03
N TYR A 720 23.19 -46.15 -20.45
CA TYR A 720 22.51 -45.87 -21.70
C TYR A 720 21.82 -44.50 -21.71
N VAL A 721 21.21 -44.13 -20.59
CA VAL A 721 20.54 -42.84 -20.39
C VAL A 721 21.53 -41.69 -20.21
N GLY A 722 22.76 -41.98 -19.76
CA GLY A 722 23.81 -40.98 -19.55
C GLY A 722 23.90 -40.44 -18.12
N ILE A 723 23.19 -41.08 -17.17
CA ILE A 723 23.32 -40.80 -15.73
C ILE A 723 24.73 -41.19 -15.25
N LEU A 724 25.27 -42.30 -15.76
CA LEU A 724 26.62 -42.77 -15.46
C LEU A 724 27.51 -42.76 -16.71
N SER A 725 28.77 -42.40 -16.53
CA SER A 725 29.83 -42.53 -17.53
C SER A 725 30.97 -43.40 -16.98
N GLY A 726 31.55 -44.24 -17.85
CA GLY A 726 32.70 -45.06 -17.51
C GLY A 726 34.02 -44.31 -17.69
N ASP A 727 35.13 -44.98 -17.36
CA ASP A 727 36.46 -44.50 -17.76
C ASP A 727 36.61 -44.46 -19.30
N GLU A 728 37.79 -44.07 -19.80
CA GLU A 728 38.09 -43.98 -21.24
C GLU A 728 37.86 -45.31 -22.02
N ASN A 729 37.68 -46.44 -21.32
CA ASN A 729 37.38 -47.75 -21.89
C ASN A 729 35.94 -48.23 -21.62
N GLY A 730 35.08 -47.38 -21.03
CA GLY A 730 33.71 -47.72 -20.66
C GLY A 730 33.59 -48.62 -19.44
N ASN A 731 34.64 -48.70 -18.59
CA ASN A 731 34.56 -49.45 -17.33
C ASN A 731 33.87 -48.61 -16.26
N LEU A 732 32.80 -49.14 -15.66
CA LEU A 732 32.00 -48.43 -14.66
C LEU A 732 32.37 -48.77 -13.20
N ASN A 733 33.29 -49.72 -13.00
CA ASN A 733 33.75 -50.18 -11.68
C ASN A 733 32.58 -50.45 -10.69
N PRO A 734 31.72 -51.44 -10.98
CA PRO A 734 30.47 -51.65 -10.25
C PRO A 734 30.63 -51.91 -8.75
N TYR A 735 31.76 -52.52 -8.35
CA TYR A 735 32.05 -52.84 -6.95
C TYR A 735 32.79 -51.72 -6.21
N GLY A 736 33.15 -50.62 -6.89
CA GLY A 736 33.77 -49.45 -6.26
C GLY A 736 32.78 -48.67 -5.39
N GLN A 737 33.29 -48.05 -4.32
CA GLN A 737 32.52 -47.09 -3.53
C GLN A 737 32.44 -45.74 -4.26
N LEU A 738 31.38 -44.97 -3.99
CA LEU A 738 31.23 -43.60 -4.45
C LEU A 738 31.64 -42.63 -3.35
N THR A 739 32.38 -41.61 -3.75
CA THR A 739 32.55 -40.39 -2.96
C THR A 739 31.35 -39.47 -3.14
N ARG A 740 31.11 -38.57 -2.18
CA ARG A 740 30.02 -37.58 -2.26
C ARG A 740 30.13 -36.64 -3.47
N VAL A 741 31.35 -36.33 -3.93
CA VAL A 741 31.57 -35.55 -5.16
C VAL A 741 31.22 -36.32 -6.44
N GLU A 742 31.55 -37.61 -6.49
CA GLU A 742 31.13 -38.45 -7.61
C GLU A 742 29.61 -38.60 -7.64
N LEU A 743 28.97 -38.68 -6.47
CA LEU A 743 27.51 -38.68 -6.38
C LEU A 743 26.90 -37.35 -6.84
N ALA A 744 27.46 -36.21 -6.45
CA ALA A 744 26.99 -34.90 -6.90
C ALA A 744 26.97 -34.79 -8.42
N GLN A 745 28.02 -35.30 -9.09
CA GLN A 745 28.09 -35.33 -10.55
C GLN A 745 26.99 -36.22 -11.16
N ILE A 746 26.76 -37.40 -10.58
CA ILE A 746 25.74 -38.33 -11.06
C ILE A 746 24.33 -37.75 -10.91
N VAL A 747 24.06 -37.07 -9.79
CA VAL A 747 22.77 -36.44 -9.49
C VAL A 747 22.53 -35.22 -10.37
N MET A 748 23.56 -34.39 -10.62
CA MET A 748 23.46 -33.30 -11.59
C MET A 748 23.10 -33.82 -12.98
N ASN A 749 23.77 -34.88 -13.46
CA ASN A 749 23.46 -35.48 -14.76
C ASN A 749 21.99 -35.97 -14.81
N LEU A 750 21.54 -36.65 -13.75
CA LEU A 750 20.16 -37.11 -13.65
C LEU A 750 19.15 -35.95 -13.71
N ASN A 751 19.37 -34.89 -12.93
CA ASN A 751 18.44 -33.75 -12.89
C ASN A 751 18.38 -33.01 -14.24
N GLN A 752 19.51 -32.88 -14.92
CA GLN A 752 19.56 -32.30 -16.27
C GLN A 752 18.81 -33.17 -17.30
N LEU A 753 18.92 -34.49 -17.20
CA LEU A 753 18.22 -35.42 -18.09
C LEU A 753 16.71 -35.42 -17.82
N LEU A 754 16.29 -35.26 -16.56
CA LEU A 754 14.88 -35.09 -16.18
C LEU A 754 14.30 -33.79 -16.75
N ALA A 755 14.99 -32.67 -16.54
CA ALA A 755 14.57 -31.36 -17.06
C ALA A 755 14.48 -31.36 -18.59
N ALA A 756 15.45 -31.99 -19.28
CA ALA A 756 15.41 -32.14 -20.74
C ALA A 756 14.19 -32.97 -21.20
N ALA A 757 13.86 -34.04 -20.48
CA ALA A 757 12.69 -34.87 -20.78
C ALA A 757 11.35 -34.13 -20.53
N GLU A 758 11.27 -33.23 -19.56
CA GLU A 758 10.09 -32.39 -19.31
C GLU A 758 9.89 -31.34 -20.42
N THR A 759 10.96 -30.70 -20.90
CA THR A 759 10.89 -29.80 -22.08
C THR A 759 10.53 -30.50 -23.38
N ASP A 760 10.97 -31.75 -23.57
CA ASP A 760 10.57 -32.58 -24.71
C ASP A 760 9.12 -33.09 -24.58
N ALA A 761 8.60 -33.24 -23.35
CA ALA A 761 7.20 -33.61 -23.09
C ALA A 761 6.22 -32.44 -23.30
N GLU A 762 6.58 -31.21 -22.93
CA GLU A 762 5.79 -30.00 -23.21
C GLU A 762 5.73 -29.65 -24.70
N THR A 763 6.76 -30.03 -25.48
CA THR A 763 6.77 -29.84 -26.94
C THR A 763 6.11 -31.00 -27.72
N ALA A 764 5.78 -32.12 -27.06
CA ALA A 764 5.22 -33.32 -27.69
C ALA A 764 3.75 -33.62 -27.38
N ALA A 765 3.04 -32.78 -26.62
CA ALA A 765 1.60 -32.92 -26.44
C ALA A 765 0.84 -32.31 -27.64
N GLU A 766 0.64 -33.08 -28.70
CA GLU A 766 -0.42 -32.78 -29.68
C GLU A 766 -1.78 -32.86 -28.96
N VAL A 767 -2.27 -31.73 -28.44
CA VAL A 767 -3.67 -31.58 -28.06
C VAL A 767 -4.48 -31.67 -29.34
N THR A 768 -5.19 -32.79 -29.52
CA THR A 768 -6.10 -32.95 -30.64
C THR A 768 -7.38 -32.18 -30.34
N TYR A 769 -7.65 -31.17 -31.17
CA TYR A 769 -8.86 -30.37 -31.08
C TYR A 769 -9.91 -30.90 -32.07
N THR A 770 -11.16 -31.00 -31.63
CA THR A 770 -12.31 -31.21 -32.50
C THR A 770 -13.02 -29.89 -32.72
N ALA A 771 -13.15 -29.50 -33.99
CA ALA A 771 -13.92 -28.33 -34.40
C ALA A 771 -15.32 -28.77 -34.85
N GLU A 772 -16.35 -28.33 -34.15
CA GLU A 772 -17.75 -28.55 -34.52
C GLU A 772 -18.39 -27.24 -34.99
N THR A 773 -19.21 -27.34 -36.04
CA THR A 773 -19.99 -26.21 -36.53
C THR A 773 -21.39 -26.27 -35.91
N VAL A 774 -21.70 -25.28 -35.07
CA VAL A 774 -23.00 -25.14 -34.42
C VAL A 774 -23.74 -23.93 -35.00
N SER A 775 -25.07 -23.99 -34.95
CA SER A 775 -25.94 -22.94 -35.48
C SER A 775 -26.51 -22.11 -34.34
N ILE A 776 -26.17 -20.83 -34.29
CA ILE A 776 -26.73 -19.89 -33.32
C ILE A 776 -27.94 -19.19 -33.95
N GLU A 777 -29.11 -19.37 -33.35
CA GLU A 777 -30.33 -18.68 -33.75
C GLU A 777 -30.44 -17.33 -33.05
N ALA A 778 -30.38 -16.23 -33.81
CA ALA A 778 -30.53 -14.88 -33.28
C ALA A 778 -31.45 -14.04 -34.19
N ASN A 779 -32.51 -13.47 -33.63
CA ASN A 779 -33.46 -12.59 -34.32
C ASN A 779 -34.01 -13.17 -35.66
N GLY A 780 -34.29 -14.47 -35.69
CA GLY A 780 -34.83 -15.17 -36.86
C GLY A 780 -33.81 -15.44 -37.98
N ARG A 781 -32.51 -15.38 -37.67
CA ARG A 781 -31.40 -15.73 -38.56
C ARG A 781 -30.51 -16.79 -37.91
N THR A 782 -30.07 -17.74 -38.73
CA THR A 782 -29.12 -18.78 -38.35
C THR A 782 -27.69 -18.31 -38.66
N ILE A 783 -26.85 -18.22 -37.64
CA ILE A 783 -25.44 -17.82 -37.76
C ILE A 783 -24.55 -19.05 -37.48
N PRO A 784 -23.69 -19.48 -38.43
CA PRO A 784 -22.77 -20.58 -38.18
C PRO A 784 -21.61 -20.13 -37.28
N ALA A 785 -21.42 -20.84 -36.17
CA ALA A 785 -20.28 -20.67 -35.26
C ALA A 785 -19.42 -21.94 -35.25
N ILE A 786 -18.11 -21.77 -35.13
CA ILE A 786 -17.16 -22.88 -34.97
C ILE A 786 -16.73 -22.90 -33.52
N VAL A 787 -16.99 -24.02 -32.84
CA VAL A 787 -16.54 -24.28 -31.47
C VAL A 787 -15.41 -25.28 -31.56
N THR A 788 -14.26 -24.92 -30.99
CA THR A 788 -13.07 -25.78 -30.97
C THR A 788 -12.86 -26.28 -29.55
N LEU A 789 -13.00 -27.60 -29.36
CA LEU A 789 -12.88 -28.24 -28.05
C LEU A 789 -11.65 -29.16 -28.00
N PRO A 790 -10.90 -29.18 -26.88
CA PRO A 790 -9.88 -30.20 -26.64
C PRO A 790 -10.53 -31.57 -26.47
N ALA A 791 -9.93 -32.65 -26.97
CA ALA A 791 -10.40 -34.00 -26.69
C ALA A 791 -10.05 -34.41 -25.24
N GLY A 792 -11.06 -34.61 -24.38
CA GLY A 792 -10.92 -35.10 -23.00
C GLY A 792 -12.19 -34.94 -22.14
N GLU A 793 -12.21 -35.51 -20.93
CA GLU A 793 -13.28 -35.28 -19.93
C GLU A 793 -12.78 -34.28 -18.86
N GLY A 794 -13.52 -33.19 -18.61
CA GLY A 794 -13.19 -32.17 -17.61
C GLY A 794 -13.69 -30.76 -18.01
N PRO A 795 -13.61 -29.75 -17.10
CA PRO A 795 -13.87 -28.36 -17.46
C PRO A 795 -12.69 -27.81 -18.28
N PHE A 796 -12.93 -27.43 -19.54
CA PHE A 796 -11.91 -26.84 -20.41
C PHE A 796 -12.28 -25.40 -20.77
N PRO A 797 -11.29 -24.50 -20.90
CA PRO A 797 -11.51 -23.21 -21.56
C PRO A 797 -11.81 -23.45 -23.06
N ALA A 798 -12.94 -22.93 -23.55
CA ALA A 798 -13.34 -23.07 -24.96
C ALA A 798 -13.32 -21.72 -25.67
N VAL A 799 -12.84 -21.70 -26.92
CA VAL A 799 -12.86 -20.52 -27.80
C VAL A 799 -13.98 -20.69 -28.83
N VAL A 800 -14.89 -19.73 -28.90
CA VAL A 800 -16.00 -19.70 -29.87
C VAL A 800 -15.73 -18.63 -30.92
N LEU A 801 -15.57 -19.03 -32.17
CA LEU A 801 -15.36 -18.12 -33.31
C LEU A 801 -16.66 -18.04 -34.14
N ASN A 802 -17.28 -16.86 -34.13
CA ASN A 802 -18.51 -16.62 -34.88
C ASN A 802 -18.18 -16.05 -36.27
N HIS A 803 -18.53 -16.76 -37.35
CA HIS A 803 -18.22 -16.32 -38.72
C HIS A 803 -19.41 -15.59 -39.36
N GLY A 804 -19.61 -14.33 -38.97
CA GLY A 804 -20.52 -13.41 -39.65
C GLY A 804 -19.83 -12.68 -40.81
N HIS A 805 -20.45 -12.68 -42.00
CA HIS A 805 -20.05 -11.82 -43.12
C HIS A 805 -20.99 -10.61 -43.18
N GLY A 806 -20.71 -9.50 -42.50
CA GLY A 806 -21.52 -8.29 -42.68
C GLY A 806 -21.21 -7.10 -41.78
N GLY A 807 -20.69 -6.01 -42.36
CA GLY A 807 -20.58 -4.72 -41.68
C GLY A 807 -21.94 -4.06 -41.48
N SER A 808 -22.53 -4.18 -40.29
CA SER A 808 -23.56 -3.27 -39.77
C SER A 808 -23.67 -3.36 -38.25
N LYS A 809 -23.82 -2.21 -37.57
CA LYS A 809 -23.82 -2.01 -36.10
C LYS A 809 -24.92 -2.76 -35.30
N ASP A 810 -25.78 -3.56 -35.94
CA ASP A 810 -26.87 -4.28 -35.27
C ASP A 810 -26.52 -5.73 -34.89
N GLU A 811 -25.29 -6.22 -35.16
CA GLU A 811 -24.89 -7.59 -34.84
C GLU A 811 -24.47 -7.82 -33.37
N ASN A 812 -24.35 -6.78 -32.55
CA ASN A 812 -23.98 -6.89 -31.12
C ASN A 812 -25.12 -7.32 -30.18
N THR A 813 -26.32 -7.64 -30.68
CA THR A 813 -27.45 -8.10 -29.85
C THR A 813 -27.52 -9.62 -29.67
N GLY A 814 -26.41 -10.35 -29.93
CA GLY A 814 -26.40 -11.81 -30.07
C GLY A 814 -25.63 -12.62 -29.03
N PHE A 815 -25.50 -12.20 -27.76
CA PHE A 815 -24.80 -13.00 -26.75
C PHE A 815 -25.67 -14.07 -26.04
N GLY A 816 -27.00 -14.02 -26.22
CA GLY A 816 -27.93 -14.91 -25.49
C GLY A 816 -27.93 -16.40 -25.91
N GLY A 817 -27.28 -16.77 -27.03
CA GLY A 817 -27.32 -18.12 -27.60
C GLY A 817 -26.03 -18.95 -27.44
N ILE A 818 -24.94 -18.35 -26.96
CA ILE A 818 -23.61 -19.00 -26.92
C ILE A 818 -23.59 -20.17 -25.92
N ALA A 819 -24.23 -20.01 -24.76
CA ALA A 819 -24.34 -21.08 -23.77
C ALA A 819 -25.14 -22.29 -24.29
N ALA A 820 -26.16 -22.08 -25.13
CA ALA A 820 -26.94 -23.15 -25.75
C ALA A 820 -26.13 -23.87 -26.85
N ALA A 821 -25.34 -23.13 -27.63
CA ALA A 821 -24.48 -23.67 -28.67
C ALA A 821 -23.28 -24.46 -28.10
N GLN A 822 -22.77 -24.07 -26.91
CA GLN A 822 -21.77 -24.85 -26.18
C GLN A 822 -22.35 -26.13 -25.57
N ALA A 823 -23.62 -26.11 -25.15
CA ALA A 823 -24.30 -27.29 -24.61
C ALA A 823 -24.69 -28.33 -25.68
N ASP A 824 -24.89 -27.92 -26.93
CA ASP A 824 -25.15 -28.84 -28.06
C ASP A 824 -23.86 -29.49 -28.62
N ALA A 825 -22.68 -28.89 -28.38
CA ALA A 825 -21.37 -29.35 -28.85
C ALA A 825 -20.58 -30.17 -27.80
N ALA A 826 -21.01 -30.15 -26.54
CA ALA A 826 -20.48 -30.97 -25.44
C ALA A 826 -21.31 -32.26 -25.30
#